data_AF-A0AAE3SK91-F1
#
_entry.id   AF-A0AAE3SK91-F1
#
_cell.length_a   1.000
_cell.length_b   1.000
_cell.length_c   1.000
_cell.angle_alpha   90.00
_cell.angle_beta   90.00
_cell.angle_gamma   90.00
#
_symmetry.space_group_name_H-M   'P 1'
#
loop_
_entity.id
_entity.type
_entity.pdbx_description
1 polymer ?
#
loop_
_entity_poly.entity_id
_entity_poly.type
_entity_poly.pdbx_seq_one_letter_code
_entity_poly.pdbx_strand_id
1 'polypeptide(L)'
;MNKIYFLVVALLISQLAMQINGQQLAFPGAEGFGKYAVGGRYGSVYHVTNLNDSGTGSLRDAVSQSNRIVVFDVGGVIKIGSTLIVKSNIYLAGQTAPGEGITVYGNRVSFSGANNSICRYMKFRMGEKYGDSGKDALGVANGVNMIFDHCSISWGRDETFSINWDGKGTEPANITIQNCIIAQGLMSHSAGGLIQTNGGVTLYRNLYVDNDTRNNKVKGVNQYVNNLVYNWRSAAYIMGGDSEGHSYANCVSNYFIKGPDDGSVPLSGANENFHLYADDNWYDGNKDGSLNGSEVPFSDYSGGPDFQDEPYDYPLLPTVGADEVFESVLPGVGASLPCRDYVDYYVVNEVKSLGNNGKIITSEEELPFGAPESWLLWSGTARVDSDNDGIPDEWENNNGLNASSSADAMAIASNGYANIENYINSISQENTQAYLRKPLNLRLASSTQTSLTLEWYDYTEQEEGYIIEREVSGVFTPIGSTVANVYTFTVTDLSPEEQGTFRVKAYNSSIESEYSETLTCKTLPVPVEVLDIESFVEDFSWNATVNYNWDETTANWLASGESTTYSENSAVLFGNMEGDQSVTLAEQVEPSAMVVDADNDYTFSGSYRIAGGASVNKTGTGTLTLATNNSYTGATVIHDGVLQISRLANGGARSSIGASQNYDFNWVWLGGMINYTGTTVSTDRSVALDGTTAFSVQEADATVTITGNIGGQGGLTKAGAGNLFLTNENPYAGETTVSQGTLELNGMTALTNTAGMGTSGKVVMNGGRLKLSGGESANYETYTFGMEVAAGKHSYFQVDRTCYLKGNVSGEGTLDYDIYYVREYIQGDWSLFSGTINANGLGTTSDGNQFLLNNTKGIPNARVVTSGTTKIICWKNASTMWLGGLSGTSGTMLAGADKQNNSATMTWVVGGAGTNETFHGVINNECSNRNYNGRTSIIKEGTGYWRLTGYNIYSGSTRITDGKLIVNGTNTSTAATTVEGGMLAGQGRLYSRVTVQAGAGLEPGDGGISTLSVAGLTLNSGSYVNMDLDATNTSNDKVSSTSGVLYNGILNLNITGELKIGDSFTLFSASGHTGSFEEIVPAIPGDGMQWDFTNGVLSVEAATSVYENSISSMNIYPNPVQDLLHIDLGPDYAEVQLSLVTATGKEVLNQIYKGGEDIVLPVEQLQRGIYFINLDVDKVKITGFKVIKK
;
A
#
# COMPACT_ATOMS: atom_id res chain seq x y z
N MET A 1 -2.44 21.88 93.29
CA MET A 1 -1.35 22.27 92.36
C MET A 1 -1.42 21.58 90.98
N ASN A 2 -2.33 20.62 90.73
CA ASN A 2 -2.37 19.87 89.44
C ASN A 2 -3.42 20.33 88.41
N LYS A 3 -4.21 21.39 88.68
CA LYS A 3 -5.22 21.91 87.72
C LYS A 3 -4.76 23.12 86.89
N ILE A 4 -3.66 23.78 87.27
CA ILE A 4 -3.12 24.94 86.53
C ILE A 4 -2.09 24.48 85.46
N TYR A 5 -1.36 23.38 85.70
CA TYR A 5 -0.43 22.82 84.70
C TYR A 5 -1.13 22.20 83.48
N PHE A 6 -2.31 21.61 83.66
CA PHE A 6 -3.05 20.98 82.55
C PHE A 6 -3.73 22.02 81.63
N LEU A 7 -4.14 23.17 82.17
CA LEU A 7 -4.74 24.24 81.36
C LEU A 7 -3.69 25.04 80.58
N VAL A 8 -2.48 25.21 81.12
CA VAL A 8 -1.39 25.94 80.46
C VAL A 8 -0.75 25.09 79.36
N VAL A 9 -0.63 23.76 79.53
CA VAL A 9 -0.13 22.85 78.48
C VAL A 9 -1.18 22.63 77.37
N ALA A 10 -2.47 22.60 77.69
CA ALA A 10 -3.53 22.53 76.67
C ALA A 10 -3.65 23.83 75.85
N LEU A 11 -3.47 25.02 76.46
CA LEU A 11 -3.43 26.29 75.72
C LEU A 11 -2.18 26.44 74.85
N LEU A 12 -1.04 25.89 75.27
CA LEU A 12 0.21 25.90 74.50
C LEU A 12 0.20 24.89 73.33
N ILE A 13 -0.56 23.79 73.43
CA ILE A 13 -0.73 22.82 72.33
C ILE A 13 -1.80 23.28 71.32
N SER A 14 -2.79 24.09 71.73
CA SER A 14 -3.77 24.69 70.79
C SER A 14 -3.23 25.89 70.00
N GLN A 15 -2.10 26.49 70.40
CA GLN A 15 -1.46 27.60 69.68
C GLN A 15 -0.32 27.17 68.74
N LEU A 16 -0.07 25.87 68.60
CA LEU A 16 0.93 25.30 67.70
C LEU A 16 0.34 24.28 66.72
N ALA A 17 -0.96 24.40 66.41
CA ALA A 17 -1.46 23.90 65.14
C ALA A 17 -0.92 24.84 64.04
N MET A 18 0.32 24.60 63.61
CA MET A 18 0.71 25.03 62.27
C MET A 18 -0.33 24.41 61.34
N GLN A 19 -1.19 25.25 60.75
CA GLN A 19 -1.89 24.87 59.53
C GLN A 19 -0.78 24.50 58.54
N ILE A 20 -0.59 23.21 58.34
CA ILE A 20 0.16 22.70 57.20
C ILE A 20 -0.77 22.94 56.01
N ASN A 21 -0.81 24.17 55.52
CA ASN A 21 -1.42 24.45 54.23
C ASN A 21 -0.50 23.80 53.19
N GLY A 22 -1.04 22.85 52.43
CA GLY A 22 -0.31 22.24 51.30
C GLY A 22 0.18 23.34 50.35
N GLN A 23 1.28 23.06 49.62
CA GLN A 23 1.82 24.00 48.65
C GLN A 23 0.74 24.39 47.61
N GLN A 24 0.59 25.69 47.35
CA GLN A 24 -0.44 26.22 46.47
C GLN A 24 -0.21 25.78 45.02
N LEU A 25 -1.24 25.21 44.38
CA LEU A 25 -1.20 24.87 42.96
C LEU A 25 -1.10 26.12 42.07
N ALA A 26 -0.67 25.93 40.83
CA ALA A 26 -0.61 26.98 39.82
C ALA A 26 -2.02 27.52 39.53
N PHE A 27 -2.98 26.62 39.40
CA PHE A 27 -4.41 26.88 39.29
C PHE A 27 -5.17 25.59 39.71
N PRO A 28 -6.47 25.65 40.02
CA PRO A 28 -7.27 24.44 40.26
C PRO A 28 -7.23 23.50 39.05
N GLY A 29 -6.78 22.25 39.24
CA GLY A 29 -6.59 21.28 38.14
C GLY A 29 -5.21 21.29 37.49
N ALA A 30 -4.25 22.06 38.02
CA ALA A 30 -2.84 21.94 37.66
C ALA A 30 -2.27 20.63 38.21
N GLU A 31 -1.71 19.80 37.32
CA GLU A 31 -1.22 18.47 37.65
C GLU A 31 0.25 18.28 37.25
N GLY A 32 0.83 17.16 37.68
CA GLY A 32 2.19 16.78 37.30
C GLY A 32 3.31 17.58 37.97
N PHE A 33 4.50 17.50 37.39
CA PHE A 33 5.74 18.10 37.89
C PHE A 33 5.68 19.63 37.98
N GLY A 34 5.02 20.31 37.04
CA GLY A 34 4.89 21.76 36.97
C GLY A 34 3.77 22.38 37.82
N LYS A 35 3.00 21.57 38.55
CA LYS A 35 1.74 21.99 39.20
C LYS A 35 1.86 23.10 40.24
N TYR A 36 3.07 23.44 40.70
CA TYR A 36 3.33 24.49 41.69
C TYR A 36 3.94 25.77 41.10
N ALA A 37 3.94 25.92 39.77
CA ALA A 37 4.35 27.18 39.14
C ALA A 37 3.54 28.36 39.71
N VAL A 38 4.21 29.47 40.02
CA VAL A 38 3.58 30.62 40.68
C VAL A 38 3.04 31.64 39.67
N GLY A 39 3.59 31.68 38.45
CA GLY A 39 3.23 32.70 37.47
C GLY A 39 3.52 34.11 38.00
N GLY A 40 2.59 35.03 37.75
CA GLY A 40 2.67 36.43 38.18
C GLY A 40 2.02 36.75 39.53
N ARG A 41 1.64 35.77 40.36
CA ARG A 41 0.81 35.91 41.59
C ARG A 41 1.25 36.97 42.60
N TYR A 42 2.51 37.37 42.61
CA TYR A 42 3.06 38.40 43.51
C TYR A 42 3.59 39.63 42.78
N GLY A 43 3.16 39.80 41.53
CA GLY A 43 3.60 40.86 40.63
C GLY A 43 2.51 41.89 40.36
N SER A 44 2.34 42.23 39.08
CA SER A 44 1.32 43.17 38.61
C SER A 44 0.52 42.60 37.44
N VAL A 45 -0.66 43.14 37.19
CA VAL A 45 -1.41 42.86 35.96
C VAL A 45 -0.87 43.70 34.80
N TYR A 46 -0.86 43.15 33.59
CA TYR A 46 -0.50 43.84 32.35
C TYR A 46 -1.53 43.51 31.26
N HIS A 47 -2.06 44.55 30.62
CA HIS A 47 -3.05 44.42 29.56
C HIS A 47 -2.41 44.44 28.17
N VAL A 48 -2.71 43.43 27.38
CA VAL A 48 -2.46 43.44 25.93
C VAL A 48 -3.67 44.11 25.26
N THR A 49 -3.46 45.31 24.75
CA THR A 49 -4.52 46.20 24.21
C THR A 49 -4.47 46.35 22.70
N ASN A 50 -3.47 45.76 22.03
CA ASN A 50 -3.35 45.81 20.57
C ASN A 50 -2.66 44.58 20.00
N LEU A 51 -2.90 44.32 18.71
CA LEU A 51 -2.39 43.15 17.98
C LEU A 51 -1.01 43.40 17.33
N ASN A 52 -0.33 44.50 17.66
CA ASN A 52 0.99 44.78 17.10
C ASN A 52 2.05 43.86 17.69
N ASP A 53 3.12 43.59 16.93
CA ASP A 53 4.27 42.80 17.42
C ASP A 53 5.00 43.49 18.59
N SER A 54 5.04 44.82 18.63
CA SER A 54 5.85 45.57 19.60
C SER A 54 5.25 46.93 19.95
N GLY A 55 5.78 47.55 20.99
CA GLY A 55 5.28 48.81 21.55
C GLY A 55 4.37 48.58 22.76
N THR A 56 4.05 49.66 23.47
CA THR A 56 3.19 49.59 24.66
C THR A 56 1.84 48.94 24.35
N GLY A 57 1.39 48.03 25.22
CA GLY A 57 0.15 47.28 25.05
C GLY A 57 0.24 46.08 24.09
N SER A 58 1.42 45.78 23.52
CA SER A 58 1.65 44.57 22.73
C SER A 58 1.97 43.36 23.61
N LEU A 59 1.75 42.15 23.10
CA LEU A 59 2.17 40.92 23.78
C LEU A 59 3.68 40.89 24.05
N ARG A 60 4.50 41.40 23.11
CA ARG A 60 5.96 41.45 23.30
C ARG A 60 6.37 42.37 24.43
N ASP A 61 5.72 43.51 24.60
CA ASP A 61 5.96 44.37 25.75
C ASP A 61 5.51 43.69 27.05
N ALA A 62 4.36 43.01 27.03
CA ALA A 62 3.83 42.27 28.18
C ALA A 62 4.84 41.24 28.73
N VAL A 63 5.43 40.42 27.86
CA VAL A 63 6.35 39.32 28.26
C VAL A 63 7.81 39.73 28.41
N SER A 64 8.16 40.98 28.08
CA SER A 64 9.54 41.49 28.12
C SER A 64 10.10 41.67 29.54
N GLN A 65 9.23 41.70 30.56
CA GLN A 65 9.58 41.88 31.97
C GLN A 65 8.98 40.76 32.82
N SER A 66 9.61 40.47 33.95
CA SER A 66 9.15 39.44 34.90
C SER A 66 8.01 39.92 35.80
N ASN A 67 7.40 38.98 36.53
CA ASN A 67 6.40 39.22 37.59
C ASN A 67 5.10 39.86 37.06
N ARG A 68 4.49 39.26 36.03
CA ARG A 68 3.27 39.79 35.43
C ARG A 68 2.21 38.72 35.21
N ILE A 69 0.97 39.08 35.50
CA ILE A 69 -0.22 38.38 35.00
C ILE A 69 -0.68 39.15 33.75
N VAL A 70 -0.64 38.49 32.60
CA VAL A 70 -0.94 39.09 31.31
C VAL A 70 -2.37 38.71 30.91
N VAL A 71 -3.21 39.73 30.77
CA VAL A 71 -4.61 39.64 30.32
C VAL A 71 -4.76 40.31 28.96
N PHE A 72 -5.84 40.00 28.23
CA PHE A 72 -6.04 40.45 26.86
C PHE A 72 -7.35 41.22 26.71
N ASP A 73 -7.27 42.45 26.21
CA ASP A 73 -8.42 43.30 25.92
C ASP A 73 -8.83 43.21 24.43
N VAL A 74 -8.06 42.46 23.63
CA VAL A 74 -8.27 42.28 22.20
C VAL A 74 -8.24 40.80 21.83
N GLY A 75 -9.02 40.43 20.82
CA GLY A 75 -8.98 39.12 20.16
C GLY A 75 -8.51 39.27 18.71
N GLY A 76 -7.76 38.28 18.21
CA GLY A 76 -7.26 38.25 16.84
C GLY A 76 -5.84 37.71 16.70
N VAL A 77 -5.22 38.00 15.54
CA VAL A 77 -3.89 37.50 15.18
C VAL A 77 -2.80 38.51 15.51
N ILE A 78 -1.87 38.14 16.39
CA ILE A 78 -0.64 38.90 16.67
C ILE A 78 0.48 38.36 15.79
N LYS A 79 0.96 39.17 14.85
CA LYS A 79 2.02 38.76 13.91
C LYS A 79 3.40 39.10 14.48
N ILE A 80 4.27 38.10 14.67
CA ILE A 80 5.60 38.29 15.25
C ILE A 80 6.71 38.09 14.20
N GLY A 81 7.56 39.10 14.02
CA GLY A 81 8.63 39.07 13.02
C GLY A 81 9.96 38.48 13.53
N SER A 82 10.09 38.28 14.83
CA SER A 82 11.31 37.77 15.48
C SER A 82 10.95 36.98 16.74
N THR A 83 11.92 36.21 17.27
CA THR A 83 11.71 35.39 18.47
C THR A 83 11.03 36.17 19.60
N LEU A 84 9.91 35.66 20.10
CA LEU A 84 9.20 36.21 21.26
C LEU A 84 9.75 35.56 22.54
N ILE A 85 10.53 36.32 23.32
CA ILE A 85 11.17 35.82 24.54
C ILE A 85 10.28 36.12 25.75
N VAL A 86 9.90 35.09 26.49
CA VAL A 86 9.10 35.20 27.72
C VAL A 86 10.00 35.20 28.95
N LYS A 87 9.81 36.16 29.85
CA LYS A 87 10.55 36.25 31.12
C LYS A 87 9.94 35.40 32.23
N SER A 88 10.63 35.32 33.38
CA SER A 88 10.21 34.54 34.54
C SER A 88 9.00 35.15 35.25
N ASN A 89 8.27 34.33 36.02
CA ASN A 89 7.12 34.73 36.83
C ASN A 89 6.03 35.40 35.96
N ILE A 90 5.72 34.77 34.82
CA ILE A 90 4.69 35.23 33.88
C ILE A 90 3.50 34.27 33.96
N TYR A 91 2.29 34.82 34.05
CA TYR A 91 1.05 34.10 33.73
C TYR A 91 0.47 34.68 32.45
N LEU A 92 0.55 33.96 31.32
CA LEU A 92 -0.20 34.27 30.11
C LEU A 92 -1.60 33.64 30.19
N ALA A 93 -2.65 34.47 30.33
CA ALA A 93 -4.03 34.03 30.50
C ALA A 93 -4.86 34.27 29.22
N GLY A 94 -4.66 33.45 28.19
CA GLY A 94 -5.29 33.61 26.87
C GLY A 94 -6.82 33.56 26.90
N GLN A 95 -7.41 32.86 27.88
CA GLN A 95 -8.86 32.77 28.06
C GLN A 95 -9.54 34.09 28.46
N THR A 96 -8.75 35.12 28.82
CA THR A 96 -9.28 36.47 29.11
C THR A 96 -9.60 37.28 27.85
N ALA A 97 -9.05 36.89 26.70
CA ALA A 97 -9.25 37.59 25.45
C ALA A 97 -10.74 37.57 25.03
N PRO A 98 -11.26 38.66 24.44
CA PRO A 98 -12.57 38.64 23.81
C PRO A 98 -12.55 37.88 22.49
N GLY A 99 -13.74 37.66 21.92
CA GLY A 99 -13.87 37.12 20.58
C GLY A 99 -13.45 35.66 20.47
N GLU A 100 -12.79 35.32 19.37
CA GLU A 100 -12.16 34.01 19.16
C GLU A 100 -10.81 33.88 19.89
N GLY A 101 -10.43 34.80 20.77
CA GLY A 101 -9.17 34.76 21.52
C GLY A 101 -7.94 35.20 20.72
N ILE A 102 -6.75 34.83 21.20
CA ILE A 102 -5.46 35.26 20.63
C ILE A 102 -4.73 34.13 19.92
N THR A 103 -4.39 34.39 18.66
CA THR A 103 -3.46 33.58 17.87
C THR A 103 -2.17 34.36 17.62
N VAL A 104 -1.03 33.81 18.05
CA VAL A 104 0.30 34.35 17.75
C VAL A 104 0.81 33.66 16.50
N TYR A 105 1.05 34.42 15.43
CA TYR A 105 1.49 33.91 14.14
C TYR A 105 2.87 34.48 13.75
N GLY A 106 3.86 33.62 13.46
CA GLY A 106 5.14 34.03 12.89
C GLY A 106 6.37 33.34 13.48
N ASN A 107 7.46 34.08 13.76
CA ASN A 107 8.70 33.46 14.27
C ASN A 107 8.50 32.81 15.68
N ARG A 108 9.48 32.05 16.18
CA ARG A 108 9.35 31.19 17.37
C ARG A 108 9.03 31.92 18.69
N VAL A 109 8.39 31.20 19.62
CA VAL A 109 8.20 31.61 21.01
C VAL A 109 9.17 30.86 21.93
N SER A 110 9.81 31.56 22.87
CA SER A 110 10.85 31.00 23.72
C SER A 110 10.62 31.32 25.19
N PHE A 111 10.40 30.27 25.98
CA PHE A 111 10.42 30.29 27.45
C PHE A 111 11.80 29.94 28.01
N SER A 112 12.81 29.86 27.15
CA SER A 112 14.18 29.56 27.54
C SER A 112 14.72 30.60 28.53
N GLY A 113 15.27 30.16 29.67
CA GLY A 113 15.73 31.04 30.74
C GLY A 113 14.66 31.48 31.74
N ALA A 114 13.37 31.23 31.46
CA ALA A 114 12.28 31.61 32.35
C ALA A 114 12.18 30.67 33.56
N ASN A 115 11.49 31.08 34.62
CA ASN A 115 11.14 30.23 35.75
C ASN A 115 9.75 30.61 36.26
N ASN A 116 9.03 29.67 36.88
CA ASN A 116 7.71 29.89 37.48
C ASN A 116 6.68 30.48 36.49
N SER A 117 6.58 29.94 35.28
CA SER A 117 5.67 30.46 34.26
C SER A 117 4.41 29.60 34.12
N ILE A 118 3.27 30.26 33.93
CA ILE A 118 1.96 29.66 33.63
C ILE A 118 1.53 30.18 32.25
N CYS A 119 1.17 29.29 31.33
CA CYS A 119 0.65 29.67 30.02
C CYS A 119 -0.62 28.87 29.74
N ARG A 120 -1.74 29.55 29.50
CA ARG A 120 -3.02 28.91 29.25
C ARG A 120 -3.79 29.49 28.09
N TYR A 121 -4.48 28.65 27.33
CA TYR A 121 -5.42 29.06 26.28
C TYR A 121 -4.81 29.97 25.20
N MET A 122 -3.52 29.76 24.91
CA MET A 122 -2.80 30.49 23.87
C MET A 122 -2.65 29.63 22.61
N LYS A 123 -2.81 30.24 21.45
CA LYS A 123 -2.59 29.61 20.14
C LYS A 123 -1.29 30.13 19.53
N PHE A 124 -0.31 29.25 19.31
CA PHE A 124 0.99 29.57 18.73
C PHE A 124 1.14 28.87 17.38
N ARG A 125 1.27 29.66 16.33
CA ARG A 125 1.32 29.20 14.94
C ARG A 125 2.60 29.75 14.31
N MET A 126 3.58 28.91 14.00
CA MET A 126 4.85 29.43 13.49
C MET A 126 4.77 29.70 11.98
N GLY A 127 4.55 28.65 11.19
CA GLY A 127 4.38 28.73 9.74
C GLY A 127 5.68 28.89 8.97
N GLU A 128 5.66 28.49 7.70
CA GLU A 128 6.79 28.55 6.78
C GLU A 128 7.15 30.01 6.43
N LYS A 129 6.13 30.87 6.29
CA LYS A 129 6.30 32.23 5.73
C LYS A 129 7.19 33.14 6.57
N TYR A 130 7.09 33.06 7.90
CA TYR A 130 7.82 33.92 8.83
C TYR A 130 8.66 33.16 9.85
N GLY A 131 8.44 31.85 9.99
CA GLY A 131 9.23 31.01 10.86
C GLY A 131 10.64 30.80 10.32
N ASP A 132 11.66 30.90 11.17
CA ASP A 132 13.01 30.50 10.80
C ASP A 132 13.10 28.96 10.65
N SER A 133 13.73 28.48 9.58
CA SER A 133 13.96 27.04 9.37
C SER A 133 14.90 26.47 10.46
N GLY A 134 14.67 25.23 10.88
CA GLY A 134 15.46 24.58 11.94
C GLY A 134 15.27 25.22 13.31
N LYS A 135 14.06 25.72 13.58
CA LYS A 135 13.66 26.26 14.87
C LYS A 135 12.30 25.73 15.29
N ASP A 136 12.18 25.49 16.59
CA ASP A 136 10.93 25.05 17.19
C ASP A 136 9.89 26.16 17.21
N ALA A 137 8.60 25.84 17.06
CA ALA A 137 7.52 26.82 17.22
C ALA A 137 7.48 27.37 18.65
N LEU A 138 7.59 26.49 19.65
CA LEU A 138 7.75 26.85 21.06
C LEU A 138 8.87 26.02 21.70
N GLY A 139 9.72 26.65 22.51
CA GLY A 139 10.77 25.89 23.21
C GLY A 139 11.19 26.41 24.57
N VAL A 140 11.62 25.47 25.43
CA VAL A 140 12.22 25.72 26.74
C VAL A 140 13.64 25.15 26.78
N ALA A 141 14.63 26.03 26.87
CA ALA A 141 15.98 25.72 27.28
C ALA A 141 16.31 26.49 28.56
N ASN A 142 16.77 25.80 29.60
CA ASN A 142 17.37 26.39 30.80
C ASN A 142 16.41 27.10 31.77
N GLY A 143 15.47 26.40 32.42
CA GLY A 143 14.50 27.04 33.32
C GLY A 143 13.57 26.06 34.03
N VAL A 144 13.01 26.43 35.19
CA VAL A 144 12.26 25.49 36.05
C VAL A 144 10.87 25.98 36.46
N ASN A 145 10.03 25.05 36.90
CA ASN A 145 8.68 25.27 37.42
C ASN A 145 7.77 25.93 36.38
N MET A 146 7.30 25.19 35.38
CA MET A 146 6.42 25.74 34.35
C MET A 146 5.23 24.84 34.08
N ILE A 147 4.11 25.45 33.69
CA ILE A 147 2.93 24.71 33.26
C ILE A 147 2.32 25.37 32.02
N PHE A 148 2.06 24.53 31.03
CA PHE A 148 1.36 24.86 29.80
C PHE A 148 0.07 24.05 29.81
N ASP A 149 -1.08 24.73 29.89
CA ASP A 149 -2.39 24.08 30.00
C ASP A 149 -3.34 24.63 28.95
N HIS A 150 -3.99 23.77 28.16
CA HIS A 150 -4.92 24.23 27.11
C HIS A 150 -4.24 25.16 26.08
N CYS A 151 -3.00 24.90 25.70
CA CYS A 151 -2.35 25.65 24.61
C CYS A 151 -2.43 24.85 23.30
N SER A 152 -2.48 25.56 22.18
CA SER A 152 -2.38 24.93 20.85
C SER A 152 -1.15 25.44 20.14
N ILE A 153 -0.28 24.53 19.69
CA ILE A 153 0.99 24.85 19.05
C ILE A 153 1.07 24.09 17.73
N SER A 154 1.37 24.80 16.65
CA SER A 154 1.52 24.19 15.32
C SER A 154 2.59 24.81 14.45
N TRP A 155 2.89 24.08 13.37
CA TRP A 155 3.70 24.52 12.24
C TRP A 155 5.15 24.82 12.60
N GLY A 156 5.71 24.06 13.54
CA GLY A 156 7.13 24.09 13.84
C GLY A 156 7.97 23.76 12.61
N ARG A 157 9.11 24.44 12.45
CA ARG A 157 10.06 24.19 11.34
C ARG A 157 11.27 23.34 11.76
N ASP A 158 11.21 22.86 12.98
CA ASP A 158 12.02 21.81 13.59
C ASP A 158 11.05 21.00 14.48
N GLU A 159 11.05 21.19 15.79
CA GLU A 159 9.94 20.67 16.61
C GLU A 159 8.78 21.66 16.79
N THR A 160 7.58 21.16 17.07
CA THR A 160 6.45 22.02 17.42
C THR A 160 6.59 22.53 18.86
N PHE A 161 6.87 21.64 19.83
CA PHE A 161 7.18 22.03 21.20
C PHE A 161 8.27 21.16 21.84
N SER A 162 9.47 21.74 22.03
CA SER A 162 10.61 21.08 22.69
C SER A 162 10.96 21.61 24.09
N ILE A 163 11.44 20.71 24.94
CA ILE A 163 12.11 20.99 26.23
C ILE A 163 13.49 20.35 26.15
N ASN A 164 14.52 21.15 25.90
CA ASN A 164 15.86 20.62 25.65
C ASN A 164 16.92 21.42 26.40
N TRP A 165 17.70 20.75 27.25
CA TRP A 165 18.80 21.40 27.95
C TRP A 165 19.99 21.59 27.02
N ASP A 166 20.41 22.83 26.78
CA ASP A 166 21.58 23.12 25.94
C ASP A 166 22.91 23.12 26.72
N GLY A 167 22.88 22.62 27.96
CA GLY A 167 24.02 22.59 28.87
C GLY A 167 24.35 23.94 29.50
N LYS A 168 23.55 24.99 29.25
CA LYS A 168 23.72 26.33 29.84
C LYS A 168 22.66 26.56 30.91
N GLY A 169 22.91 27.47 31.85
CA GLY A 169 21.94 27.80 32.90
C GLY A 169 21.44 26.60 33.73
N THR A 170 20.20 26.66 34.18
CA THR A 170 19.56 25.64 35.03
C THR A 170 18.92 24.55 34.19
N GLU A 171 19.24 23.28 34.40
CA GLU A 171 18.57 22.16 33.72
C GLU A 171 17.04 22.27 33.85
N PRO A 172 16.27 22.09 32.75
CA PRO A 172 14.83 22.20 32.80
C PRO A 172 14.19 21.25 33.81
N ALA A 173 13.40 21.73 34.75
CA ALA A 173 12.85 20.88 35.80
C ALA A 173 11.46 21.34 36.22
N ASN A 174 10.66 20.40 36.74
CA ASN A 174 9.31 20.67 37.21
C ASN A 174 8.42 21.30 36.12
N ILE A 175 8.22 20.61 34.99
CA ILE A 175 7.46 21.15 33.86
C ILE A 175 6.26 20.24 33.53
N THR A 176 5.08 20.83 33.37
CA THR A 176 3.89 20.12 32.88
C THR A 176 3.43 20.72 31.56
N ILE A 177 3.15 19.86 30.58
CA ILE A 177 2.34 20.17 29.39
C ILE A 177 1.07 19.33 29.53
N GLN A 178 -0.08 19.99 29.73
CA GLN A 178 -1.35 19.32 29.89
C GLN A 178 -2.46 19.89 29.02
N ASN A 179 -3.39 19.04 28.60
CA ASN A 179 -4.55 19.46 27.81
C ASN A 179 -4.17 20.29 26.57
N CYS A 180 -2.99 20.10 25.96
CA CYS A 180 -2.52 20.90 24.82
C CYS A 180 -2.73 20.18 23.48
N ILE A 181 -2.88 20.94 22.39
CA ILE A 181 -2.77 20.45 21.01
C ILE A 181 -1.37 20.76 20.50
N ILE A 182 -0.66 19.75 20.01
CA ILE A 182 0.65 19.85 19.36
C ILE A 182 0.52 19.26 17.96
N ALA A 183 0.38 20.10 16.94
CA ALA A 183 -0.12 19.67 15.64
C ALA A 183 0.70 20.14 14.45
N GLN A 184 0.70 19.36 13.37
CA GLN A 184 1.15 19.80 12.04
C GLN A 184 2.55 20.43 12.03
N GLY A 185 3.56 19.77 12.61
CA GLY A 185 4.95 20.14 12.34
C GLY A 185 5.21 20.16 10.83
N LEU A 186 5.91 21.16 10.32
CA LEU A 186 6.09 21.31 8.87
C LEU A 186 7.23 20.43 8.36
N MET A 187 7.01 19.78 7.22
CA MET A 187 8.09 19.13 6.49
C MET A 187 9.20 20.13 6.09
N SER A 188 10.47 19.71 5.96
CA SER A 188 10.97 18.32 5.97
C SER A 188 11.25 17.69 7.34
N HIS A 189 11.08 18.43 8.45
CA HIS A 189 11.34 17.91 9.80
C HIS A 189 10.09 18.04 10.68
N SER A 190 8.98 17.45 10.24
CA SER A 190 7.70 17.50 10.94
C SER A 190 7.76 16.73 12.27
N ALA A 191 7.88 17.42 13.40
CA ALA A 191 8.05 16.79 14.70
C ALA A 191 7.18 17.41 15.79
N GLY A 192 6.57 16.57 16.64
CA GLY A 192 5.78 17.03 17.79
C GLY A 192 6.65 17.74 18.85
N GLY A 193 7.68 17.06 19.36
CA GLY A 193 8.53 17.59 20.42
C GLY A 193 9.68 16.69 20.86
N LEU A 194 10.81 17.32 21.21
CA LEU A 194 11.97 16.69 21.83
C LEU A 194 12.04 17.10 23.30
N ILE A 195 11.95 16.11 24.21
CA ILE A 195 11.89 16.31 25.66
C ILE A 195 13.10 15.64 26.30
N GLN A 196 14.08 16.43 26.75
CA GLN A 196 15.35 15.94 27.28
C GLN A 196 15.73 16.65 28.57
N THR A 197 15.42 16.02 29.69
CA THR A 197 15.85 16.49 31.01
C THR A 197 15.69 15.44 32.10
N ASN A 198 16.55 15.48 33.12
CA ASN A 198 16.40 14.69 34.35
C ASN A 198 15.55 15.40 35.42
N GLY A 199 15.14 16.64 35.16
CA GLY A 199 14.40 17.48 36.11
C GLY A 199 12.90 17.20 36.23
N GLY A 200 12.37 16.20 35.51
CA GLY A 200 10.97 15.80 35.57
C GLY A 200 10.03 16.60 34.67
N VAL A 201 9.38 15.92 33.73
CA VAL A 201 8.36 16.48 32.83
C VAL A 201 7.10 15.63 32.84
N THR A 202 5.93 16.26 32.97
CA THR A 202 4.62 15.61 32.79
C THR A 202 4.01 16.01 31.45
N LEU A 203 3.65 15.02 30.64
CA LEU A 203 2.93 15.13 29.36
C LEU A 203 1.58 14.42 29.53
N TYR A 204 0.52 15.19 29.73
CA TYR A 204 -0.74 14.65 30.24
C TYR A 204 -1.99 15.19 29.53
N ARG A 205 -2.84 14.30 28.99
CA ARG A 205 -4.07 14.69 28.26
C ARG A 205 -3.83 15.59 27.05
N ASN A 206 -2.70 15.44 26.37
CA ASN A 206 -2.42 16.20 25.16
C ASN A 206 -2.91 15.46 23.91
N LEU A 207 -3.21 16.23 22.88
CA LEU A 207 -3.43 15.75 21.52
C LEU A 207 -2.19 16.05 20.67
N TYR A 208 -1.59 15.00 20.13
CA TYR A 208 -0.55 15.09 19.11
C TYR A 208 -1.13 14.65 17.77
N VAL A 209 -1.09 15.50 16.75
CA VAL A 209 -1.82 15.24 15.49
C VAL A 209 -1.04 15.73 14.27
N ASP A 210 -0.97 14.91 13.23
CA ASP A 210 -0.34 15.25 11.94
C ASP A 210 1.13 15.67 12.03
N ASN A 211 1.87 15.14 13.00
CA ASN A 211 3.33 15.25 13.01
C ASN A 211 3.94 13.94 12.49
N ASP A 212 4.92 14.03 11.57
CA ASP A 212 5.63 12.85 11.04
C ASP A 212 6.27 12.03 12.15
N THR A 213 6.89 12.69 13.13
CA THR A 213 7.65 12.03 14.17
C THR A 213 7.57 12.70 15.55
N ARG A 214 8.16 12.07 16.57
CA ARG A 214 8.43 12.63 17.90
C ARG A 214 7.16 13.21 18.55
N ASN A 215 6.19 12.37 18.88
CA ASN A 215 4.95 12.73 19.57
C ASN A 215 4.87 12.19 21.01
N ASN A 216 5.90 12.21 21.87
CA ASN A 216 7.17 12.93 21.81
C ASN A 216 8.37 11.98 21.67
N LYS A 217 9.55 12.52 21.34
CA LYS A 217 10.83 11.84 21.66
C LYS A 217 11.28 12.27 23.04
N VAL A 218 11.46 11.32 23.95
CA VAL A 218 11.75 11.60 25.36
C VAL A 218 13.08 11.01 25.83
N LYS A 219 13.74 11.72 26.75
CA LYS A 219 14.91 11.26 27.51
C LYS A 219 14.89 11.83 28.93
N GLY A 220 15.42 11.05 29.88
CA GLY A 220 15.46 11.42 31.29
C GLY A 220 14.15 11.11 32.01
N VAL A 221 13.74 11.97 32.95
CA VAL A 221 12.62 11.73 33.87
C VAL A 221 11.32 12.28 33.29
N ASN A 222 10.34 11.42 32.98
CA ASN A 222 9.08 11.86 32.39
C ASN A 222 7.84 11.01 32.73
N GLN A 223 6.66 11.62 32.61
CA GLN A 223 5.36 10.94 32.63
C GLN A 223 4.64 11.23 31.31
N TYR A 224 4.16 10.21 30.62
CA TYR A 224 3.37 10.29 29.38
C TYR A 224 2.03 9.59 29.60
N VAL A 225 0.99 10.34 29.96
CA VAL A 225 -0.25 9.78 30.52
C VAL A 225 -1.51 10.35 29.83
N ASN A 226 -2.48 9.50 29.50
CA ASN A 226 -3.74 9.90 28.86
C ASN A 226 -3.60 10.78 27.61
N ASN A 227 -2.53 10.65 26.84
CA ASN A 227 -2.38 11.39 25.59
C ASN A 227 -3.08 10.67 24.44
N LEU A 228 -3.62 11.45 23.51
CA LEU A 228 -4.17 11.01 22.24
C LEU A 228 -3.16 11.36 21.13
N VAL A 229 -2.80 10.39 20.29
CA VAL A 229 -1.87 10.59 19.19
C VAL A 229 -2.49 10.13 17.88
N TYR A 230 -2.52 10.99 16.87
CA TYR A 230 -3.20 10.76 15.60
C TYR A 230 -2.29 11.06 14.40
N ASN A 231 -2.37 10.21 13.38
CA ASN A 231 -1.77 10.42 12.05
C ASN A 231 -0.28 10.83 12.05
N TRP A 232 0.59 9.93 12.50
CA TRP A 232 2.04 10.05 12.30
C TRP A 232 2.49 9.20 11.11
N ARG A 233 3.73 9.39 10.67
CA ARG A 233 4.36 8.59 9.59
C ARG A 233 5.60 7.83 10.09
N SER A 234 6.62 8.53 10.56
CA SER A 234 7.87 7.90 10.98
C SER A 234 7.80 7.28 12.37
N ALA A 235 7.22 7.98 13.37
CA ALA A 235 7.06 7.45 14.73
C ALA A 235 6.12 8.30 15.60
N ALA A 236 5.34 7.67 16.49
CA ALA A 236 4.63 8.40 17.54
C ALA A 236 5.56 8.69 18.73
N TYR A 237 5.47 7.90 19.80
CA TYR A 237 6.29 8.08 21.00
C TYR A 237 7.64 7.36 20.85
N ILE A 238 8.73 8.14 20.88
CA ILE A 238 10.10 7.64 20.78
C ILE A 238 10.74 7.62 22.17
N MET A 239 10.95 6.43 22.69
CA MET A 239 11.80 6.15 23.84
C MET A 239 13.23 6.38 23.38
N GLY A 240 13.94 7.42 23.81
CA GLY A 240 15.22 7.88 23.21
C GLY A 240 16.47 6.97 23.39
N GLY A 241 16.32 5.66 23.21
CA GLY A 241 17.34 4.60 23.36
C GLY A 241 18.40 4.54 22.25
N ASP A 242 18.47 5.54 21.38
CA ASP A 242 19.57 5.75 20.45
C ASP A 242 20.77 6.48 21.10
N SER A 243 20.72 6.79 22.39
CA SER A 243 21.75 7.53 23.11
C SER A 243 22.17 6.88 24.43
N GLU A 244 23.38 7.21 24.91
CA GLU A 244 24.02 6.62 26.11
C GLU A 244 23.37 7.01 27.46
N GLY A 245 22.33 7.84 27.47
CA GLY A 245 21.71 8.36 28.70
C GLY A 245 20.53 7.53 29.23
N HIS A 246 20.44 7.38 30.55
CA HIS A 246 19.32 6.69 31.20
C HIS A 246 18.02 7.51 31.16
N SER A 247 16.89 6.82 31.00
CA SER A 247 15.55 7.42 31.10
C SER A 247 14.71 6.65 32.11
N TYR A 248 13.86 7.35 32.85
CA TYR A 248 12.98 6.79 33.87
C TYR A 248 11.57 7.35 33.62
N ALA A 249 10.67 6.51 33.13
CA ALA A 249 9.41 6.95 32.57
C ALA A 249 8.20 6.15 33.07
N ASN A 250 7.07 6.84 33.27
CA ASN A 250 5.74 6.23 33.36
C ASN A 250 4.96 6.54 32.07
N CYS A 251 4.57 5.52 31.29
CA CYS A 251 3.77 5.65 30.08
C CYS A 251 2.44 4.90 30.27
N VAL A 252 1.37 5.62 30.59
CA VAL A 252 0.14 5.00 31.13
C VAL A 252 -1.13 5.51 30.42
N SER A 253 -2.01 4.60 30.04
CA SER A 253 -3.36 4.91 29.55
C SER A 253 -3.36 5.86 28.35
N ASN A 254 -2.50 5.68 27.35
CA ASN A 254 -2.47 6.51 26.13
C ASN A 254 -3.18 5.80 24.97
N TYR A 255 -3.71 6.57 24.01
CA TYR A 255 -4.37 6.03 22.82
C TYR A 255 -3.71 6.54 21.54
N PHE A 256 -3.29 5.62 20.68
CA PHE A 256 -2.61 5.89 19.42
C PHE A 256 -3.51 5.46 18.26
N ILE A 257 -3.89 6.40 17.40
CA ILE A 257 -4.78 6.16 16.25
C ILE A 257 -4.01 6.42 14.95
N LYS A 258 -3.92 5.41 14.11
CA LYS A 258 -3.27 5.51 12.81
C LYS A 258 -4.14 6.35 11.86
N GLY A 259 -3.53 7.31 11.18
CA GLY A 259 -4.17 8.09 10.13
C GLY A 259 -3.71 7.74 8.71
N PRO A 260 -4.14 8.50 7.69
CA PRO A 260 -3.82 8.27 6.29
C PRO A 260 -2.32 8.23 5.95
N ASP A 261 -1.47 8.93 6.71
CA ASP A 261 -0.01 8.93 6.52
C ASP A 261 0.67 7.61 6.92
N ASP A 262 -0.11 6.62 7.39
CA ASP A 262 0.23 5.22 7.52
C ASP A 262 1.47 4.91 8.38
N GLY A 263 1.56 5.56 9.54
CA GLY A 263 2.73 5.50 10.39
C GLY A 263 3.22 4.14 10.90
N SER A 264 4.44 4.15 11.43
CA SER A 264 5.06 2.99 12.08
C SER A 264 4.36 2.59 13.40
N VAL A 265 4.85 1.57 14.09
CA VAL A 265 4.36 1.19 15.43
C VAL A 265 4.47 2.38 16.41
N PRO A 266 3.49 2.56 17.32
CA PRO A 266 3.38 3.80 18.09
C PRO A 266 4.49 4.00 19.13
N LEU A 267 5.03 2.91 19.68
CA LEU A 267 6.01 2.94 20.78
C LEU A 267 7.34 2.40 20.25
N SER A 268 8.34 3.28 20.10
CA SER A 268 9.57 2.94 19.36
C SER A 268 10.85 3.48 19.96
N GLY A 269 12.00 2.96 19.51
CA GLY A 269 13.32 3.54 19.76
C GLY A 269 14.01 3.15 21.07
N ALA A 270 13.44 2.25 21.87
CA ALA A 270 13.98 1.88 23.17
C ALA A 270 15.34 1.16 23.11
N ASN A 271 15.96 1.04 24.28
CA ASN A 271 17.09 0.17 24.57
C ASN A 271 17.06 -0.21 26.07
N GLU A 272 18.07 -0.95 26.54
CA GLU A 272 18.20 -1.35 27.95
C GLU A 272 18.40 -0.19 28.95
N ASN A 273 18.72 1.02 28.48
CA ASN A 273 18.89 2.21 29.33
C ASN A 273 17.58 3.01 29.47
N PHE A 274 16.50 2.59 28.80
CA PHE A 274 15.19 3.20 28.92
C PHE A 274 14.34 2.39 29.89
N HIS A 275 14.28 2.84 31.15
CA HIS A 275 13.54 2.19 32.21
C HIS A 275 12.09 2.69 32.23
N LEU A 276 11.14 1.79 31.96
CA LEU A 276 9.76 2.16 31.66
C LEU A 276 8.76 1.36 32.50
N TYR A 277 7.93 2.06 33.26
CA TYR A 277 6.62 1.52 33.65
C TYR A 277 5.61 1.81 32.55
N ALA A 278 5.03 0.76 31.96
CA ALA A 278 4.04 0.86 30.90
C ALA A 278 2.77 0.08 31.27
N ASP A 279 1.62 0.72 31.13
CA ASP A 279 0.32 0.12 31.47
C ASP A 279 -0.79 0.73 30.59
N ASP A 280 -1.73 -0.09 30.14
CA ASP A 280 -2.95 0.36 29.43
C ASP A 280 -2.70 1.26 28.20
N ASN A 281 -1.69 0.99 27.37
CA ASN A 281 -1.48 1.79 26.14
C ASN A 281 -2.15 1.13 24.94
N TRP A 282 -3.02 1.84 24.21
CA TRP A 282 -3.84 1.27 23.13
C TRP A 282 -3.47 1.78 21.75
N TYR A 283 -3.61 0.92 20.75
CA TYR A 283 -3.32 1.21 19.35
C TYR A 283 -4.45 0.79 18.43
N ASP A 284 -4.91 1.73 17.60
CA ASP A 284 -5.83 1.50 16.49
C ASP A 284 -5.10 1.68 15.15
N GLY A 285 -4.92 0.58 14.42
CA GLY A 285 -4.09 0.51 13.22
C GLY A 285 -4.85 0.29 11.91
N ASN A 286 -6.17 0.11 11.95
CA ASN A 286 -6.93 -0.42 10.81
C ASN A 286 -7.49 0.68 9.87
N LYS A 287 -7.65 1.91 10.36
CA LYS A 287 -8.18 3.07 9.62
C LYS A 287 -9.59 2.82 9.06
N ASP A 288 -10.43 2.12 9.80
CA ASP A 288 -11.78 1.74 9.35
C ASP A 288 -12.88 2.76 9.70
N GLY A 289 -12.51 3.89 10.32
CA GLY A 289 -13.46 4.91 10.77
C GLY A 289 -14.17 4.58 12.08
N SER A 290 -13.74 3.56 12.81
CA SER A 290 -14.27 3.17 14.12
C SER A 290 -13.17 3.21 15.18
N LEU A 291 -13.52 3.55 16.42
CA LEU A 291 -12.58 3.54 17.54
C LEU A 291 -12.59 2.14 18.15
N ASN A 292 -11.75 1.24 17.63
CA ASN A 292 -11.78 -0.19 17.97
C ASN A 292 -10.39 -0.81 18.13
N GLY A 293 -9.39 0.01 18.45
CA GLY A 293 -8.04 -0.41 18.78
C GLY A 293 -7.95 -1.37 19.97
N SER A 294 -6.73 -1.83 20.24
CA SER A 294 -6.43 -2.79 21.30
C SER A 294 -5.18 -2.39 22.08
N GLU A 295 -5.04 -2.88 23.30
CA GLU A 295 -3.82 -2.71 24.09
C GLU A 295 -2.57 -3.21 23.35
N VAL A 296 -1.48 -2.43 23.41
CA VAL A 296 -0.21 -2.70 22.76
C VAL A 296 0.54 -3.77 23.55
N PRO A 297 0.84 -4.94 22.94
CA PRO A 297 1.63 -5.97 23.61
C PRO A 297 3.04 -5.47 23.92
N PHE A 298 3.63 -5.89 25.05
CA PHE A 298 5.03 -5.55 25.38
C PHE A 298 6.05 -5.97 24.31
N SER A 299 5.75 -7.00 23.51
CA SER A 299 6.57 -7.40 22.36
C SER A 299 6.69 -6.34 21.27
N ASP A 300 5.74 -5.40 21.23
CA ASP A 300 5.60 -4.41 20.17
C ASP A 300 6.22 -3.06 20.56
N TYR A 301 6.72 -2.95 21.80
CA TYR A 301 7.59 -1.85 22.24
C TYR A 301 8.98 -2.04 21.61
N SER A 302 9.18 -1.39 20.46
CA SER A 302 10.40 -1.58 19.67
C SER A 302 11.66 -1.16 20.42
N GLY A 303 12.69 -2.02 20.35
CA GLY A 303 13.96 -1.85 21.04
C GLY A 303 14.05 -2.52 22.41
N GLY A 304 12.90 -2.94 22.99
CA GLY A 304 12.85 -3.65 24.26
C GLY A 304 13.35 -2.80 25.43
N PRO A 305 12.53 -1.88 25.98
CA PRO A 305 12.90 -1.11 27.17
C PRO A 305 13.09 -2.03 28.38
N ASP A 306 13.77 -1.52 29.42
CA ASP A 306 13.80 -2.17 30.73
C ASP A 306 12.47 -1.92 31.45
N PHE A 307 11.52 -2.85 31.28
CA PHE A 307 10.20 -2.75 31.89
C PHE A 307 10.28 -2.85 33.42
N GLN A 308 9.58 -1.96 34.11
CA GLN A 308 9.51 -1.92 35.57
C GLN A 308 8.16 -2.45 36.04
N ASP A 309 8.16 -3.21 37.13
CA ASP A 309 6.94 -3.82 37.71
C ASP A 309 6.05 -2.80 38.44
N GLU A 310 6.63 -1.70 38.92
CA GLU A 310 5.94 -0.67 39.71
C GLU A 310 6.16 0.71 39.07
N PRO A 311 5.15 1.61 39.11
CA PRO A 311 5.32 2.96 38.61
C PRO A 311 6.35 3.72 39.46
N TYR A 312 7.11 4.59 38.81
CA TYR A 312 7.97 5.53 39.52
C TYR A 312 7.13 6.47 40.40
N ASP A 313 7.64 6.77 41.61
CA ASP A 313 7.05 7.71 42.58
C ASP A 313 7.17 9.17 42.10
N TYR A 314 6.43 9.47 41.04
CA TYR A 314 6.26 10.78 40.44
C TYR A 314 4.92 11.38 40.88
N PRO A 315 4.67 12.68 40.64
CA PRO A 315 3.39 13.29 41.01
C PRO A 315 2.20 12.46 40.50
N LEU A 316 1.32 12.06 41.41
CA LEU A 316 0.11 11.30 41.10
C LEU A 316 -0.77 12.10 40.14
N LEU A 317 -1.27 11.44 39.11
CA LEU A 317 -2.18 11.99 38.10
C LEU A 317 -3.53 11.28 38.19
N PRO A 318 -4.67 11.99 38.12
CA PRO A 318 -5.95 11.35 37.87
C PRO A 318 -5.92 10.66 36.50
N THR A 319 -6.29 9.38 36.40
CA THR A 319 -6.30 8.68 35.10
C THR A 319 -7.69 8.17 34.76
N VAL A 320 -7.99 8.16 33.47
CA VAL A 320 -9.06 7.36 32.88
C VAL A 320 -8.44 6.20 32.10
N GLY A 321 -9.22 5.15 31.83
CA GLY A 321 -8.78 4.06 30.95
C GLY A 321 -8.48 4.59 29.55
N ALA A 322 -7.55 3.95 28.83
CA ALA A 322 -7.21 4.36 27.47
C ALA A 322 -8.43 4.37 26.54
N ASP A 323 -9.34 3.40 26.69
CA ASP A 323 -10.61 3.33 25.95
C ASP A 323 -11.53 4.54 26.17
N GLU A 324 -11.32 5.31 27.24
CA GLU A 324 -12.05 6.55 27.54
C GLU A 324 -11.25 7.82 27.18
N VAL A 325 -9.98 7.72 26.79
CA VAL A 325 -9.12 8.87 26.49
C VAL A 325 -9.68 9.72 25.36
N PHE A 326 -10.17 9.09 24.29
CA PHE A 326 -10.70 9.80 23.14
C PHE A 326 -11.85 10.74 23.54
N GLU A 327 -12.87 10.21 24.23
CA GLU A 327 -14.04 10.99 24.64
C GLU A 327 -13.74 11.98 25.78
N SER A 328 -12.80 11.65 26.66
CA SER A 328 -12.48 12.51 27.81
C SER A 328 -11.54 13.67 27.48
N VAL A 329 -10.62 13.49 26.53
CA VAL A 329 -9.59 14.49 26.17
C VAL A 329 -10.06 15.39 25.03
N LEU A 330 -10.60 14.80 23.95
CA LEU A 330 -10.83 15.50 22.69
C LEU A 330 -11.76 16.73 22.79
N PRO A 331 -12.84 16.74 23.61
CA PRO A 331 -13.72 17.92 23.69
C PRO A 331 -13.01 19.18 24.20
N GLY A 332 -12.14 19.03 25.22
CA GLY A 332 -11.51 20.15 25.93
C GLY A 332 -10.11 20.52 25.46
N VAL A 333 -9.37 19.60 24.83
CA VAL A 333 -7.93 19.74 24.56
C VAL A 333 -7.55 20.96 23.71
N GLY A 334 -6.40 21.58 23.94
CA GLY A 334 -5.93 22.78 23.24
C GLY A 334 -6.57 24.07 23.76
N ALA A 335 -6.35 25.17 23.04
CA ALA A 335 -6.90 26.49 23.36
C ALA A 335 -8.39 26.57 23.02
N SER A 336 -9.20 25.81 23.78
CA SER A 336 -10.64 25.70 23.61
C SER A 336 -11.41 26.92 24.10
N LEU A 337 -10.84 27.72 25.02
CA LEU A 337 -11.40 29.01 25.45
C LEU A 337 -10.65 30.20 24.83
N PRO A 338 -11.35 31.28 24.44
CA PRO A 338 -12.82 31.40 24.38
C PRO A 338 -13.47 30.54 23.28
N CYS A 339 -12.69 30.22 22.24
CA CYS A 339 -13.05 29.30 21.16
C CYS A 339 -11.76 28.84 20.45
N ARG A 340 -11.80 27.63 19.88
CA ARG A 340 -10.75 27.08 18.99
C ARG A 340 -10.62 27.93 17.72
N ASP A 341 -9.42 28.05 17.14
CA ASP A 341 -9.27 28.64 15.80
C ASP A 341 -9.46 27.60 14.68
N TYR A 342 -9.36 28.02 13.41
CA TYR A 342 -9.60 27.15 12.25
C TYR A 342 -8.71 25.90 12.25
N VAL A 343 -7.47 26.00 12.73
CA VAL A 343 -6.52 24.89 12.76
C VAL A 343 -6.91 23.86 13.80
N ASP A 344 -7.25 24.29 15.01
CA ASP A 344 -7.66 23.36 16.06
C ASP A 344 -8.94 22.61 15.68
N TYR A 345 -9.91 23.29 15.06
CA TYR A 345 -11.11 22.64 14.55
C TYR A 345 -10.79 21.61 13.47
N TYR A 346 -9.94 21.99 12.51
CA TYR A 346 -9.53 21.12 11.41
C TYR A 346 -8.92 19.81 11.92
N VAL A 347 -7.90 19.90 12.77
CA VAL A 347 -7.20 18.71 13.26
C VAL A 347 -8.04 17.87 14.21
N VAL A 348 -8.91 18.49 15.02
CA VAL A 348 -9.88 17.75 15.85
C VAL A 348 -10.88 17.00 14.97
N ASN A 349 -11.33 17.59 13.87
CA ASN A 349 -12.23 16.92 12.93
C ASN A 349 -11.54 15.78 12.17
N GLU A 350 -10.25 15.92 11.86
CA GLU A 350 -9.45 14.81 11.31
C GLU A 350 -9.35 13.66 12.30
N VAL A 351 -9.09 13.94 13.58
CA VAL A 351 -9.08 12.91 14.64
C VAL A 351 -10.43 12.19 14.76
N LYS A 352 -11.54 12.92 14.67
CA LYS A 352 -12.91 12.35 14.67
C LYS A 352 -13.20 11.43 13.49
N SER A 353 -12.42 11.50 12.43
CA SER A 353 -12.57 10.62 11.26
C SER A 353 -12.04 9.19 11.51
N LEU A 354 -11.29 8.98 12.60
CA LEU A 354 -10.82 7.68 13.06
C LEU A 354 -10.04 6.91 11.96
N GLY A 355 -9.11 7.62 11.32
CA GLY A 355 -8.16 7.08 10.35
C GLY A 355 -8.46 7.41 8.89
N ASN A 356 -9.60 8.05 8.59
CA ASN A 356 -10.01 8.36 7.22
C ASN A 356 -9.41 9.68 6.68
N ASN A 357 -9.24 10.69 7.55
CA ASN A 357 -8.71 12.02 7.23
C ASN A 357 -7.44 12.30 8.05
N GLY A 358 -6.66 13.31 7.69
CA GLY A 358 -5.36 13.59 8.30
C GLY A 358 -4.30 13.79 7.24
N LYS A 359 -3.44 14.80 7.42
CA LYS A 359 -2.33 15.05 6.51
C LYS A 359 -1.15 15.74 7.18
N ILE A 360 0.03 15.16 7.06
CA ILE A 360 1.30 15.86 7.32
C ILE A 360 1.56 16.86 6.19
N ILE A 361 1.70 18.13 6.55
CA ILE A 361 1.84 19.26 5.60
C ILE A 361 3.29 19.79 5.51
N THR A 362 3.61 20.42 4.38
CA THR A 362 4.88 21.15 4.18
C THR A 362 4.70 22.65 4.45
N SER A 363 3.51 23.18 4.19
CA SER A 363 3.18 24.58 4.37
C SER A 363 1.76 24.76 4.92
N GLU A 364 1.56 25.75 5.77
CA GLU A 364 0.24 26.16 6.28
C GLU A 364 -0.73 26.57 5.17
N GLU A 365 -0.23 26.96 3.99
CA GLU A 365 -1.04 27.33 2.83
C GLU A 365 -1.70 26.13 2.14
N GLU A 366 -1.33 24.89 2.50
CA GLU A 366 -2.01 23.68 2.02
C GLU A 366 -3.38 23.45 2.67
N LEU A 367 -3.66 24.16 3.78
CA LEU A 367 -4.91 24.04 4.51
C LEU A 367 -6.04 24.73 3.74
N PRO A 368 -7.28 24.20 3.81
CA PRO A 368 -8.40 24.72 3.02
C PRO A 368 -8.80 26.16 3.35
N PHE A 369 -8.32 26.70 4.47
CA PHE A 369 -8.54 28.08 4.92
C PHE A 369 -7.26 28.94 4.89
N GLY A 370 -6.13 28.40 4.42
CA GLY A 370 -4.84 29.07 4.30
C GLY A 370 -4.25 29.59 5.62
N ALA A 371 -3.24 30.45 5.52
CA ALA A 371 -2.54 31.01 6.68
C ALA A 371 -3.36 32.07 7.48
N PRO A 372 -3.05 32.33 8.77
CA PRO A 372 -3.76 33.29 9.63
C PRO A 372 -3.81 34.75 9.14
N GLU A 373 -3.14 35.10 8.05
CA GLU A 373 -3.17 36.46 7.51
C GLU A 373 -4.50 36.83 6.85
N SER A 374 -5.18 35.86 6.26
CA SER A 374 -6.43 36.02 5.52
C SER A 374 -7.65 35.71 6.38
N TRP A 375 -7.45 35.20 7.60
CA TRP A 375 -8.53 34.79 8.48
C TRP A 375 -9.34 36.00 8.93
N LEU A 376 -10.66 35.85 8.88
CA LEU A 376 -11.61 36.79 9.43
C LEU A 376 -12.04 36.28 10.80
N LEU A 377 -11.21 36.50 11.81
CA LEU A 377 -11.53 36.18 13.19
C LEU A 377 -12.45 37.25 13.78
N TRP A 378 -13.46 36.82 14.54
CA TRP A 378 -14.26 37.74 15.32
C TRP A 378 -13.48 38.23 16.55
N SER A 379 -13.22 39.53 16.64
CA SER A 379 -12.41 40.13 17.71
C SER A 379 -13.15 40.28 19.04
N GLY A 380 -14.49 40.11 19.04
CA GLY A 380 -15.35 40.33 20.20
C GLY A 380 -15.29 41.75 20.76
N THR A 381 -15.87 41.94 21.95
CA THR A 381 -15.81 43.21 22.70
C THR A 381 -15.16 42.96 24.05
N ALA A 382 -14.14 43.74 24.42
CA ALA A 382 -13.55 43.66 25.76
C ALA A 382 -14.63 43.83 26.84
N ARG A 383 -14.55 43.07 27.93
CA ARG A 383 -15.43 43.31 29.07
C ARG A 383 -15.06 44.64 29.72
N VAL A 384 -16.04 45.30 30.32
CA VAL A 384 -15.82 46.56 31.03
C VAL A 384 -15.04 46.27 32.31
N ASP A 385 -13.89 46.93 32.43
CA ASP A 385 -12.98 46.96 33.59
C ASP A 385 -12.64 48.44 33.83
N SER A 386 -13.27 49.03 34.84
CA SER A 386 -13.28 50.47 35.07
C SER A 386 -11.99 51.00 35.71
N ASP A 387 -11.24 50.17 36.44
CA ASP A 387 -9.99 50.57 37.11
C ASP A 387 -8.72 49.97 36.47
N ASN A 388 -8.88 49.14 35.43
CA ASN A 388 -7.85 48.50 34.63
C ASN A 388 -6.95 47.57 35.46
N ASP A 389 -7.57 46.76 36.32
CA ASP A 389 -6.88 45.78 37.14
C ASP A 389 -6.93 44.35 36.58
N GLY A 390 -7.61 44.15 35.46
CA GLY A 390 -7.74 42.88 34.74
C GLY A 390 -8.98 42.08 35.11
N ILE A 391 -9.77 42.52 36.09
CA ILE A 391 -11.02 41.89 36.49
C ILE A 391 -12.20 42.71 35.95
N PRO A 392 -13.18 42.09 35.26
CA PRO A 392 -14.37 42.81 34.84
C PRO A 392 -15.23 43.28 36.00
N ASP A 393 -15.80 44.49 35.89
CA ASP A 393 -16.68 45.11 36.88
C ASP A 393 -17.80 44.16 37.34
N GLU A 394 -18.39 43.42 36.39
CA GLU A 394 -19.46 42.46 36.68
C GLU A 394 -19.00 41.35 37.64
N TRP A 395 -17.79 40.82 37.42
CA TRP A 395 -17.25 39.76 38.26
C TRP A 395 -16.89 40.28 39.65
N GLU A 396 -16.29 41.46 39.73
CA GLU A 396 -15.96 42.10 41.01
C GLU A 396 -17.20 42.34 41.88
N ASN A 397 -18.25 42.93 41.30
CA ASN A 397 -19.50 43.19 41.99
C ASN A 397 -20.14 41.89 42.51
N ASN A 398 -20.08 40.81 41.71
CA ASN A 398 -20.62 39.50 42.09
C ASN A 398 -19.80 38.79 43.17
N ASN A 399 -18.52 39.16 43.34
CA ASN A 399 -17.60 38.53 44.30
C ASN A 399 -17.23 39.46 45.49
N GLY A 400 -17.87 40.62 45.60
CA GLY A 400 -17.68 41.55 46.72
C GLY A 400 -16.39 42.37 46.68
N LEU A 401 -15.81 42.54 45.48
CA LEU A 401 -14.67 43.42 45.20
C LEU A 401 -15.14 44.82 44.76
N ASN A 402 -14.21 45.76 44.59
CA ASN A 402 -14.54 47.15 44.29
C ASN A 402 -14.03 47.57 42.91
N ALA A 403 -14.95 47.58 41.94
CA ALA A 403 -14.75 47.93 40.52
C ALA A 403 -14.35 49.38 40.21
N SER A 404 -13.68 50.04 41.14
CA SER A 404 -13.12 51.38 41.01
C SER A 404 -11.80 51.49 41.78
N SER A 405 -11.21 50.37 42.18
CA SER A 405 -10.04 50.26 43.04
C SER A 405 -9.17 49.05 42.69
N SER A 406 -8.21 49.24 41.80
CA SER A 406 -7.23 48.23 41.35
C SER A 406 -6.30 47.61 42.42
N ALA A 407 -6.48 47.96 43.68
CA ALA A 407 -5.70 47.45 44.81
C ALA A 407 -6.10 46.03 45.24
N ASP A 408 -7.28 45.54 44.86
CA ASP A 408 -7.80 44.25 45.28
C ASP A 408 -7.53 43.11 44.27
N ALA A 409 -7.31 43.36 42.98
CA ALA A 409 -6.92 42.31 42.01
C ALA A 409 -5.76 41.42 42.48
N MET A 410 -4.66 42.02 42.95
CA MET A 410 -3.47 41.29 43.40
C MET A 410 -3.56 40.84 44.87
N ALA A 411 -4.64 41.15 45.59
CA ALA A 411 -4.82 40.70 46.96
C ALA A 411 -5.03 39.17 46.99
N ILE A 412 -4.28 38.49 47.86
CA ILE A 412 -4.38 37.03 48.02
C ILE A 412 -5.63 36.70 48.85
N ALA A 413 -6.58 36.00 48.23
CA ALA A 413 -7.79 35.52 48.87
C ALA A 413 -7.50 34.37 49.86
N SER A 414 -8.51 34.00 50.65
CA SER A 414 -8.39 32.93 51.66
C SER A 414 -8.06 31.55 51.08
N ASN A 415 -8.29 31.35 49.79
CA ASN A 415 -7.96 30.12 49.04
C ASN A 415 -6.53 30.09 48.49
N GLY A 416 -5.73 31.14 48.73
CA GLY A 416 -4.32 31.23 48.37
C GLY A 416 -4.02 31.76 46.96
N TYR A 417 -5.03 32.11 46.16
CA TYR A 417 -4.89 32.75 44.85
C TYR A 417 -5.12 34.27 44.94
N ALA A 418 -4.50 35.04 44.04
CA ALA A 418 -4.88 36.44 43.85
C ALA A 418 -6.32 36.54 43.31
N ASN A 419 -7.04 37.62 43.60
CA ASN A 419 -8.41 37.80 43.09
C ASN A 419 -8.48 37.75 41.56
N ILE A 420 -7.49 38.30 40.85
CA ILE A 420 -7.37 38.18 39.40
C ILE A 420 -7.24 36.72 38.93
N GLU A 421 -6.52 35.88 39.67
CA GLU A 421 -6.44 34.45 39.35
C GLU A 421 -7.77 33.74 39.60
N ASN A 422 -8.51 34.12 40.65
CA ASN A 422 -9.85 33.59 40.88
C ASN A 422 -10.80 33.93 39.72
N TYR A 423 -10.73 35.15 39.17
CA TYR A 423 -11.44 35.52 37.96
C TYR A 423 -11.01 34.64 36.77
N ILE A 424 -9.71 34.59 36.46
CA ILE A 424 -9.15 33.82 35.35
C ILE A 424 -9.54 32.34 35.42
N ASN A 425 -9.58 31.76 36.62
CA ASN A 425 -9.94 30.35 36.85
C ASN A 425 -11.45 30.10 36.79
N SER A 426 -12.29 31.13 36.87
CA SER A 426 -13.75 31.03 36.79
C SER A 426 -14.30 31.11 35.35
N ILE A 427 -13.45 31.46 34.38
CA ILE A 427 -13.83 31.54 32.97
C ILE A 427 -14.09 30.12 32.44
N SER A 428 -15.30 29.92 31.91
CA SER A 428 -15.76 28.68 31.28
C SER A 428 -16.50 29.02 29.99
N GLN A 429 -16.88 28.00 29.21
CA GLN A 429 -17.60 28.20 27.96
C GLN A 429 -18.98 28.88 28.16
N GLU A 430 -19.66 28.66 29.28
CA GLU A 430 -21.01 29.20 29.54
C GLU A 430 -21.02 30.72 29.74
N ASN A 431 -19.88 31.28 30.14
CA ASN A 431 -19.74 32.68 30.46
C ASN A 431 -18.85 33.44 29.47
N THR A 432 -18.36 32.82 28.38
CA THR A 432 -17.76 33.56 27.25
C THR A 432 -18.84 34.32 26.45
N GLN A 433 -18.43 35.21 25.54
CA GLN A 433 -19.40 35.93 24.71
C GLN A 433 -20.06 34.98 23.72
N ALA A 434 -21.39 35.03 23.62
CA ALA A 434 -22.13 34.24 22.65
C ALA A 434 -21.64 34.53 21.23
N TYR A 435 -21.23 33.49 20.52
CA TYR A 435 -20.72 33.59 19.16
C TYR A 435 -20.98 32.30 18.39
N LEU A 436 -21.41 32.46 17.14
CA LEU A 436 -21.48 31.38 16.17
C LEU A 436 -20.58 31.75 15.00
N ARG A 437 -19.59 30.91 14.73
CA ARG A 437 -18.79 31.03 13.51
C ARG A 437 -19.67 30.79 12.29
N LYS A 438 -19.48 31.60 11.26
CA LYS A 438 -20.13 31.37 9.96
C LYS A 438 -19.68 30.05 9.34
N PRO A 439 -20.57 29.33 8.62
CA PRO A 439 -20.17 28.18 7.81
C PRO A 439 -19.11 28.57 6.78
N LEU A 440 -18.19 27.66 6.50
CA LEU A 440 -17.10 27.86 5.54
C LEU A 440 -17.17 26.82 4.42
N ASN A 441 -16.66 27.17 3.24
CA ASN A 441 -16.52 26.28 2.09
C ASN A 441 -17.84 25.63 1.63
N LEU A 442 -18.88 26.45 1.47
CA LEU A 442 -20.13 26.02 0.87
C LEU A 442 -19.89 25.55 -0.58
N ARG A 443 -20.11 24.27 -0.83
CA ARG A 443 -19.90 23.63 -2.14
C ARG A 443 -21.02 22.65 -2.49
N LEU A 444 -21.05 22.25 -3.76
CA LEU A 444 -22.00 21.27 -4.29
C LEU A 444 -21.44 19.86 -4.06
N ALA A 445 -22.12 19.07 -3.23
CA ALA A 445 -21.78 17.67 -2.98
C ALA A 445 -22.28 16.75 -4.10
N SER A 446 -23.52 16.95 -4.57
CA SER A 446 -24.10 16.16 -5.67
C SER A 446 -25.28 16.89 -6.34
N SER A 447 -25.61 16.48 -7.56
CA SER A 447 -26.70 17.03 -8.36
C SER A 447 -27.45 15.92 -9.09
N THR A 448 -28.77 16.01 -9.12
CA THR A 448 -29.65 15.18 -9.95
C THR A 448 -30.47 16.07 -10.88
N GLN A 449 -31.40 15.51 -11.65
CA GLN A 449 -32.35 16.30 -12.45
C GLN A 449 -33.29 17.14 -11.58
N THR A 450 -33.52 16.76 -10.32
CA THR A 450 -34.53 17.38 -9.46
C THR A 450 -34.04 17.77 -8.08
N SER A 451 -32.74 17.63 -7.81
CA SER A 451 -32.16 17.97 -6.51
C SER A 451 -30.71 18.44 -6.57
N LEU A 452 -30.33 19.23 -5.56
CA LEU A 452 -28.96 19.69 -5.31
C LEU A 452 -28.60 19.41 -3.85
N THR A 453 -27.51 18.69 -3.60
CA THR A 453 -26.98 18.46 -2.26
C THR A 453 -25.86 19.45 -2.01
N LEU A 454 -26.04 20.33 -1.03
CA LEU A 454 -25.07 21.31 -0.57
C LEU A 454 -24.30 20.74 0.63
N GLU A 455 -23.03 21.09 0.76
CA GLU A 455 -22.20 20.76 1.93
C GLU A 455 -21.30 21.94 2.31
N TRP A 456 -20.94 22.02 3.59
CA TRP A 456 -20.02 23.03 4.14
C TRP A 456 -19.19 22.44 5.30
N TYR A 457 -18.23 23.22 5.81
CA TYR A 457 -17.50 22.86 7.02
C TYR A 457 -18.24 23.32 8.28
N ASP A 458 -18.46 22.37 9.17
CA ASP A 458 -18.95 22.61 10.52
C ASP A 458 -17.78 22.89 11.47
N TYR A 459 -17.33 24.14 11.45
CA TYR A 459 -16.41 24.68 12.45
C TYR A 459 -17.14 25.68 13.34
N THR A 460 -18.41 25.41 13.65
CA THR A 460 -19.20 26.21 14.57
C THR A 460 -19.32 25.43 15.89
N GLU A 461 -19.19 26.12 17.02
CA GLU A 461 -19.51 25.55 18.34
C GLU A 461 -20.83 26.17 18.81
N GLN A 462 -21.64 25.38 19.52
CA GLN A 462 -22.92 25.80 20.13
C GLN A 462 -24.04 26.16 19.15
N GLU A 463 -23.95 25.78 17.89
CA GLU A 463 -25.05 25.86 16.96
C GLU A 463 -26.13 24.83 17.30
N GLU A 464 -27.39 25.23 17.19
CA GLU A 464 -28.54 24.30 17.19
C GLU A 464 -28.83 23.78 15.77
N GLY A 465 -28.21 24.39 14.76
CA GLY A 465 -28.24 23.98 13.36
C GLY A 465 -27.83 25.09 12.40
N TYR A 466 -28.13 24.88 11.12
CA TYR A 466 -27.83 25.82 10.05
C TYR A 466 -29.09 26.21 9.28
N ILE A 467 -29.23 27.49 8.92
CA ILE A 467 -30.28 27.99 8.02
C ILE A 467 -29.72 28.07 6.61
N ILE A 468 -30.40 27.44 5.65
CA ILE A 468 -30.05 27.46 4.23
C ILE A 468 -31.00 28.43 3.54
N GLU A 469 -30.43 29.39 2.81
CA GLU A 469 -31.20 30.33 1.99
C GLU A 469 -30.89 30.15 0.51
N ARG A 470 -31.94 30.30 -0.31
CA ARG A 470 -31.83 30.37 -1.77
C ARG A 470 -32.22 31.76 -2.25
N GLU A 471 -31.51 32.27 -3.23
CA GLU A 471 -31.86 33.51 -3.91
C GLU A 471 -33.06 33.30 -4.85
N VAL A 472 -34.11 34.10 -4.65
CA VAL A 472 -35.30 34.12 -5.51
C VAL A 472 -35.59 35.59 -5.87
N SER A 473 -35.54 35.91 -7.17
CA SER A 473 -35.77 37.27 -7.68
C SER A 473 -34.90 38.36 -7.02
N GLY A 474 -33.63 38.05 -6.73
CA GLY A 474 -32.67 38.97 -6.11
C GLY A 474 -32.77 39.09 -4.58
N VAL A 475 -33.57 38.24 -3.93
CA VAL A 475 -33.74 38.21 -2.48
C VAL A 475 -33.47 36.80 -1.96
N PHE A 476 -32.59 36.67 -0.97
CA PHE A 476 -32.37 35.39 -0.29
C PHE A 476 -33.52 35.08 0.68
N THR A 477 -34.09 33.87 0.56
CA THR A 477 -35.19 33.39 1.39
C THR A 477 -34.81 32.04 2.01
N PRO A 478 -35.10 31.79 3.32
CA PRO A 478 -34.90 30.49 3.94
C PRO A 478 -35.68 29.39 3.22
N ILE A 479 -35.00 28.30 2.86
CA ILE A 479 -35.59 27.11 2.24
C ILE A 479 -35.59 25.89 3.16
N GLY A 480 -34.87 25.96 4.27
CA GLY A 480 -34.85 24.93 5.30
C GLY A 480 -33.76 25.17 6.31
N SER A 481 -33.68 24.28 7.30
CA SER A 481 -32.61 24.25 8.28
C SER A 481 -32.18 22.82 8.58
N THR A 482 -30.96 22.67 9.09
CA THR A 482 -30.47 21.43 9.67
C THR A 482 -30.52 21.48 11.19
N VAL A 483 -30.22 20.36 11.84
CA VAL A 483 -29.91 20.31 13.28
C VAL A 483 -28.41 20.43 13.51
N ALA A 484 -27.98 20.63 14.75
CA ALA A 484 -26.57 20.70 15.16
C ALA A 484 -25.72 19.57 14.56
N ASN A 485 -24.48 19.87 14.19
CA ASN A 485 -23.53 18.95 13.56
C ASN A 485 -23.95 18.31 12.21
N VAL A 486 -25.04 18.78 11.58
CA VAL A 486 -25.44 18.35 10.23
C VAL A 486 -25.06 19.43 9.21
N TYR A 487 -23.99 19.14 8.47
CA TYR A 487 -23.32 20.05 7.53
C TYR A 487 -23.64 19.80 6.05
N THR A 488 -24.72 19.07 5.77
CA THR A 488 -25.23 18.84 4.41
C THR A 488 -26.72 19.18 4.34
N PHE A 489 -27.18 19.63 3.17
CA PHE A 489 -28.60 19.92 2.92
C PHE A 489 -28.98 19.60 1.48
N THR A 490 -30.03 18.80 1.28
CA THR A 490 -30.55 18.49 -0.06
C THR A 490 -31.74 19.38 -0.40
N VAL A 491 -31.60 20.18 -1.44
CA VAL A 491 -32.69 20.94 -2.05
C VAL A 491 -33.40 20.02 -3.05
N THR A 492 -34.68 19.75 -2.85
CA THR A 492 -35.49 18.86 -3.72
C THR A 492 -36.48 19.64 -4.57
N ASP A 493 -37.26 18.92 -5.38
CA ASP A 493 -38.38 19.44 -6.17
C ASP A 493 -37.97 20.56 -7.15
N LEU A 494 -36.71 20.53 -7.59
CA LEU A 494 -36.18 21.41 -8.61
C LEU A 494 -36.55 20.88 -10.00
N SER A 495 -36.68 21.79 -10.96
CA SER A 495 -36.79 21.42 -12.37
C SER A 495 -35.42 21.01 -12.92
N PRO A 496 -35.35 20.19 -13.97
CA PRO A 496 -34.11 19.95 -14.71
C PRO A 496 -33.48 21.25 -15.23
N GLU A 497 -32.15 21.35 -15.16
CA GLU A 497 -31.36 22.56 -15.43
C GLU A 497 -31.71 23.82 -14.61
N GLU A 498 -32.49 23.69 -13.54
CA GLU A 498 -32.79 24.80 -12.65
C GLU A 498 -31.54 25.24 -11.89
N GLN A 499 -31.17 26.51 -12.07
CA GLN A 499 -30.07 27.14 -11.36
C GLN A 499 -30.55 27.73 -10.01
N GLY A 500 -29.71 27.63 -8.98
CA GLY A 500 -29.91 28.27 -7.69
C GLY A 500 -28.62 28.90 -7.16
N THR A 501 -28.75 30.05 -6.50
CA THR A 501 -27.69 30.66 -5.68
C THR A 501 -28.05 30.43 -4.21
N PHE A 502 -27.11 29.91 -3.42
CA PHE A 502 -27.33 29.49 -2.04
C PHE A 502 -26.34 30.16 -1.09
N ARG A 503 -26.74 30.32 0.18
CA ARG A 503 -25.86 30.72 1.30
C ARG A 503 -26.36 30.07 2.59
N VAL A 504 -25.47 29.89 3.55
CA VAL A 504 -25.77 29.20 4.82
C VAL A 504 -25.31 30.04 6.00
N LYS A 505 -26.05 30.05 7.11
CA LYS A 505 -25.62 30.62 8.40
C LYS A 505 -25.93 29.65 9.54
N ALA A 506 -25.14 29.67 10.60
CA ALA A 506 -25.41 28.93 11.82
C ALA A 506 -26.42 29.70 12.69
N TYR A 507 -27.19 28.99 13.51
CA TYR A 507 -28.10 29.61 14.49
C TYR A 507 -28.13 28.82 15.81
N ASN A 508 -28.52 29.51 16.88
CA ASN A 508 -29.01 28.91 18.12
C ASN A 508 -30.16 29.77 18.67
N SER A 509 -30.67 29.41 19.85
CA SER A 509 -31.79 30.11 20.49
C SER A 509 -31.54 31.59 20.81
N SER A 510 -30.29 32.06 20.78
CA SER A 510 -29.90 33.42 21.19
C SER A 510 -29.38 34.29 20.04
N ILE A 511 -28.64 33.72 19.09
CA ILE A 511 -27.93 34.46 18.03
C ILE A 511 -27.87 33.68 16.71
N GLU A 512 -27.57 34.39 15.62
CA GLU A 512 -27.26 33.83 14.30
C GLU A 512 -25.87 34.30 13.85
N SER A 513 -25.14 33.48 13.08
CA SER A 513 -23.86 33.87 12.50
C SER A 513 -24.03 34.78 11.27
N GLU A 514 -22.93 35.37 10.82
CA GLU A 514 -22.82 35.85 9.44
C GLU A 514 -23.04 34.70 8.43
N TYR A 515 -23.39 35.03 7.18
CA TYR A 515 -23.53 34.02 6.12
C TYR A 515 -22.17 33.56 5.59
N SER A 516 -22.13 32.32 5.11
CA SER A 516 -21.09 31.80 4.21
C SER A 516 -20.97 32.66 2.94
N GLU A 517 -19.92 32.42 2.16
CA GLU A 517 -19.93 32.75 0.74
C GLU A 517 -21.14 32.15 0.00
N THR A 518 -21.50 32.76 -1.13
CA THR A 518 -22.59 32.29 -1.98
C THR A 518 -22.11 31.20 -2.94
N LEU A 519 -22.93 30.16 -3.13
CA LEU A 519 -22.70 29.10 -4.11
C LEU A 519 -23.77 29.13 -5.21
N THR A 520 -23.37 29.26 -6.48
CA THR A 520 -24.27 29.13 -7.63
C THR A 520 -24.07 27.77 -8.30
N CYS A 521 -25.13 26.97 -8.39
CA CYS A 521 -25.12 25.64 -9.02
C CYS A 521 -26.46 25.32 -9.69
N LYS A 522 -26.54 24.25 -10.51
CA LYS A 522 -27.77 23.85 -11.22
C LYS A 522 -27.98 22.34 -11.24
N THR A 523 -29.25 21.92 -11.33
CA THR A 523 -29.63 20.51 -11.57
C THR A 523 -29.18 20.04 -12.96
N LEU A 524 -29.13 18.73 -13.13
CA LEU A 524 -28.84 18.09 -14.43
C LEU A 524 -30.02 18.27 -15.41
N PRO A 525 -29.80 18.25 -16.73
CA PRO A 525 -30.89 18.21 -17.70
C PRO A 525 -31.62 16.88 -17.67
N VAL A 526 -32.84 16.86 -18.24
CA VAL A 526 -33.54 15.61 -18.54
C VAL A 526 -32.67 14.78 -19.48
N PRO A 527 -32.31 13.53 -19.11
CA PRO A 527 -31.66 12.63 -20.05
C PRO A 527 -32.51 12.49 -21.30
N VAL A 528 -31.88 12.57 -22.48
CA VAL A 528 -32.56 12.17 -23.70
C VAL A 528 -32.83 10.67 -23.59
N GLU A 529 -34.10 10.27 -23.65
CA GLU A 529 -34.47 8.85 -23.59
C GLU A 529 -33.73 8.09 -24.70
N VAL A 530 -32.99 7.04 -24.31
CA VAL A 530 -32.34 6.15 -25.28
C VAL A 530 -33.44 5.51 -26.11
N LEU A 531 -33.36 5.70 -27.43
CA LEU A 531 -34.35 5.16 -28.35
C LEU A 531 -34.40 3.63 -28.24
N ASP A 532 -35.57 3.08 -27.93
CA ASP A 532 -35.81 1.65 -28.01
C ASP A 532 -35.91 1.24 -29.48
N ILE A 533 -34.86 0.58 -29.98
CA ILE A 533 -34.78 0.15 -31.38
C ILE A 533 -35.79 -0.95 -31.72
N GLU A 534 -36.28 -1.72 -30.75
CA GLU A 534 -37.25 -2.79 -31.01
C GLU A 534 -38.66 -2.25 -31.28
N SER A 535 -38.98 -1.08 -30.75
CA SER A 535 -40.26 -0.39 -30.95
C SER A 535 -40.16 0.83 -31.88
N PHE A 536 -38.99 1.05 -32.48
CA PHE A 536 -38.76 2.12 -33.44
C PHE A 536 -39.64 1.96 -34.68
N VAL A 537 -40.26 3.06 -35.11
CA VAL A 537 -41.03 3.16 -36.34
C VAL A 537 -40.50 4.34 -37.13
N GLU A 538 -40.00 4.08 -38.33
CA GLU A 538 -39.49 5.11 -39.22
C GLU A 538 -40.61 5.84 -39.97
N ASP A 539 -40.42 7.14 -40.21
CA ASP A 539 -41.21 7.88 -41.20
C ASP A 539 -40.67 7.61 -42.60
N PHE A 540 -39.34 7.51 -42.73
CA PHE A 540 -38.65 7.29 -44.00
C PHE A 540 -37.53 6.25 -43.89
N SER A 541 -37.46 5.33 -44.85
CA SER A 541 -36.32 4.41 -45.00
C SER A 541 -35.47 4.75 -46.22
N TRP A 542 -34.16 4.66 -46.08
CA TRP A 542 -33.20 4.97 -47.15
C TRP A 542 -33.20 3.90 -48.24
N ASN A 543 -33.25 4.31 -49.51
CA ASN A 543 -33.24 3.40 -50.66
C ASN A 543 -32.35 3.85 -51.83
N ALA A 544 -31.76 5.06 -51.78
CA ALA A 544 -30.82 5.61 -52.79
C ALA A 544 -31.27 5.46 -54.26
N THR A 545 -32.58 5.57 -54.54
CA THR A 545 -33.16 5.25 -55.86
C THR A 545 -32.61 6.11 -57.00
N VAL A 546 -32.23 7.37 -56.74
CA VAL A 546 -31.81 8.33 -57.76
C VAL A 546 -30.30 8.58 -57.71
N ASN A 547 -29.77 8.85 -56.52
CA ASN A 547 -28.35 9.05 -56.24
C ASN A 547 -28.10 8.81 -54.74
N TYR A 548 -26.93 9.21 -54.26
CA TYR A 548 -26.50 9.00 -52.87
C TYR A 548 -26.68 10.22 -51.96
N ASN A 549 -27.39 11.26 -52.41
CA ASN A 549 -27.54 12.49 -51.65
C ASN A 549 -28.67 12.37 -50.62
N TRP A 550 -28.38 12.73 -49.37
CA TRP A 550 -29.39 13.09 -48.40
C TRP A 550 -29.66 14.60 -48.53
N ASP A 551 -30.82 14.91 -49.10
CA ASP A 551 -31.39 16.24 -49.27
C ASP A 551 -32.94 16.15 -49.31
N GLU A 552 -33.63 17.28 -49.20
CA GLU A 552 -35.09 17.41 -49.24
C GLU A 552 -35.69 17.31 -50.65
N THR A 553 -34.87 17.26 -51.70
CA THR A 553 -35.32 17.40 -53.10
C THR A 553 -35.26 16.12 -53.93
N THR A 554 -34.40 15.18 -53.53
CA THR A 554 -34.12 13.96 -54.27
C THR A 554 -34.91 12.79 -53.68
N ALA A 555 -35.56 12.01 -54.55
CA ALA A 555 -36.41 10.89 -54.16
C ALA A 555 -35.62 9.61 -53.78
N ASN A 556 -34.71 9.73 -52.82
CA ASN A 556 -33.86 8.63 -52.32
C ASN A 556 -34.44 7.89 -51.12
N TRP A 557 -35.67 8.22 -50.71
CA TRP A 557 -36.33 7.71 -49.52
C TRP A 557 -37.58 6.90 -49.87
N LEU A 558 -38.01 6.02 -48.98
CA LEU A 558 -39.28 5.32 -49.03
C LEU A 558 -40.15 5.76 -47.85
N ALA A 559 -41.42 6.07 -48.08
CA ALA A 559 -42.45 6.20 -47.05
C ALA A 559 -43.47 5.09 -47.26
N SER A 560 -43.66 4.21 -46.28
CA SER A 560 -44.54 3.04 -46.41
C SER A 560 -44.26 2.19 -47.67
N GLY A 561 -42.99 2.10 -48.08
CA GLY A 561 -42.54 1.34 -49.25
C GLY A 561 -42.60 2.07 -50.60
N GLU A 562 -43.08 3.32 -50.65
CA GLU A 562 -43.17 4.11 -51.89
C GLU A 562 -42.10 5.20 -51.96
N SER A 563 -41.52 5.44 -53.14
CA SER A 563 -40.45 6.42 -53.36
C SER A 563 -40.92 7.86 -53.08
N THR A 564 -40.15 8.58 -52.27
CA THR A 564 -40.43 9.94 -51.80
C THR A 564 -39.14 10.72 -51.53
N THR A 565 -39.27 12.03 -51.30
CA THR A 565 -38.21 12.90 -50.77
C THR A 565 -38.22 12.91 -49.24
N TYR A 566 -37.09 13.28 -48.62
CA TYR A 566 -36.98 13.52 -47.18
C TYR A 566 -37.74 14.78 -46.75
N SER A 567 -38.10 14.86 -45.47
CA SER A 567 -38.66 16.06 -44.83
C SER A 567 -38.08 16.20 -43.43
N GLU A 568 -37.74 17.43 -43.02
CA GLU A 568 -37.10 17.67 -41.73
C GLU A 568 -37.93 17.23 -40.52
N ASN A 569 -37.24 16.91 -39.41
CA ASN A 569 -37.81 16.40 -38.17
C ASN A 569 -38.54 15.04 -38.32
N SER A 570 -38.16 14.25 -39.31
CA SER A 570 -38.70 12.90 -39.53
C SER A 570 -37.77 11.82 -38.97
N ALA A 571 -38.33 10.71 -38.51
CA ALA A 571 -37.60 9.54 -38.06
C ALA A 571 -37.09 8.74 -39.26
N VAL A 572 -35.78 8.49 -39.33
CA VAL A 572 -35.15 7.88 -40.51
C VAL A 572 -34.47 6.55 -40.21
N LEU A 573 -34.64 5.57 -41.12
CA LEU A 573 -34.02 4.26 -41.07
C LEU A 573 -33.05 4.05 -42.24
N PHE A 574 -31.84 3.60 -41.93
CA PHE A 574 -30.88 3.06 -42.90
C PHE A 574 -30.77 1.55 -42.69
N GLY A 575 -31.52 0.79 -43.50
CA GLY A 575 -31.63 -0.66 -43.41
C GLY A 575 -30.73 -1.43 -44.37
N ASN A 576 -30.90 -2.76 -44.42
CA ASN A 576 -30.23 -3.59 -45.42
C ASN A 576 -30.73 -3.28 -46.85
N MET A 577 -29.81 -2.93 -47.76
CA MET A 577 -30.08 -2.71 -49.18
C MET A 577 -28.96 -3.24 -50.09
N GLU A 578 -29.28 -3.59 -51.33
CA GLU A 578 -28.30 -3.93 -52.38
C GLU A 578 -27.67 -2.65 -52.96
N GLY A 579 -26.36 -2.66 -53.28
CA GLY A 579 -25.68 -1.53 -53.93
C GLY A 579 -24.61 -0.85 -53.07
N ASP A 580 -24.32 0.43 -53.35
CA ASP A 580 -23.38 1.28 -52.59
C ASP A 580 -24.14 2.01 -51.47
N GLN A 581 -23.67 1.90 -50.24
CA GLN A 581 -24.27 2.49 -49.04
C GLN A 581 -23.55 3.79 -48.60
N SER A 582 -22.92 4.47 -49.56
CA SER A 582 -22.45 5.84 -49.38
C SER A 582 -23.64 6.79 -49.27
N VAL A 583 -23.66 7.63 -48.25
CA VAL A 583 -24.64 8.70 -48.05
C VAL A 583 -23.89 10.04 -48.04
N THR A 584 -24.18 10.88 -49.01
CA THR A 584 -23.60 12.22 -49.14
C THR A 584 -24.57 13.24 -48.55
N LEU A 585 -24.20 13.89 -47.45
CA LEU A 585 -24.92 15.04 -46.92
C LEU A 585 -24.75 16.22 -47.89
N ALA A 586 -25.72 16.39 -48.78
CA ALA A 586 -25.71 17.42 -49.82
C ALA A 586 -26.20 18.77 -49.28
N GLU A 587 -26.86 18.77 -48.11
CA GLU A 587 -27.22 19.95 -47.32
C GLU A 587 -27.23 19.62 -45.82
N GLN A 588 -27.53 20.61 -44.97
CA GLN A 588 -27.76 20.33 -43.54
C GLN A 588 -29.11 19.62 -43.39
N VAL A 589 -29.13 18.55 -42.59
CA VAL A 589 -30.34 17.77 -42.31
C VAL A 589 -30.56 17.65 -40.81
N GLU A 590 -31.81 17.68 -40.37
CA GLU A 590 -32.28 17.69 -38.98
C GLU A 590 -33.37 16.61 -38.75
N PRO A 591 -33.02 15.31 -38.78
CA PRO A 591 -33.98 14.24 -38.48
C PRO A 591 -34.45 14.34 -37.01
N SER A 592 -35.60 13.76 -36.68
CA SER A 592 -36.04 13.64 -35.28
C SER A 592 -35.37 12.46 -34.57
N ALA A 593 -35.05 11.41 -35.32
CA ALA A 593 -34.23 10.27 -34.90
C ALA A 593 -33.58 9.63 -36.13
N MET A 594 -32.38 9.08 -35.96
CA MET A 594 -31.67 8.33 -37.00
C MET A 594 -31.29 6.95 -36.47
N VAL A 595 -31.74 5.91 -37.17
CA VAL A 595 -31.37 4.51 -36.89
C VAL A 595 -30.65 3.93 -38.09
N VAL A 596 -29.47 3.36 -37.86
CA VAL A 596 -28.76 2.55 -38.84
C VAL A 596 -28.79 1.11 -38.33
N ASP A 597 -29.65 0.29 -38.93
CA ASP A 597 -29.86 -1.12 -38.62
C ASP A 597 -29.56 -1.94 -39.88
N ALA A 598 -28.28 -2.24 -40.07
CA ALA A 598 -27.81 -2.92 -41.27
C ALA A 598 -26.61 -3.81 -40.97
N ASP A 599 -26.53 -4.89 -41.73
CA ASP A 599 -25.36 -5.78 -41.78
C ASP A 599 -24.31 -5.25 -42.78
N ASN A 600 -24.74 -4.40 -43.72
CA ASN A 600 -23.86 -3.70 -44.66
C ASN A 600 -23.23 -2.44 -44.03
N ASP A 601 -22.06 -2.03 -44.54
CA ASP A 601 -21.36 -0.83 -44.09
C ASP A 601 -21.95 0.44 -44.72
N TYR A 602 -22.36 1.41 -43.90
CA TYR A 602 -22.78 2.74 -44.32
C TYR A 602 -21.69 3.78 -44.12
N THR A 603 -21.50 4.68 -45.09
CA THR A 603 -20.56 5.82 -44.98
C THR A 603 -21.23 7.15 -45.22
N PHE A 604 -21.31 7.99 -44.18
CA PHE A 604 -21.84 9.35 -44.25
C PHE A 604 -20.71 10.34 -44.47
N SER A 605 -20.78 11.07 -45.57
CA SER A 605 -19.75 12.03 -46.01
C SER A 605 -20.39 13.31 -46.58
N GLY A 606 -19.59 14.22 -47.12
CA GLY A 606 -20.06 15.47 -47.73
C GLY A 606 -19.61 16.72 -46.97
N SER A 607 -19.95 17.89 -47.52
CA SER A 607 -19.54 19.19 -46.96
C SER A 607 -20.47 19.69 -45.84
N TYR A 608 -21.62 19.02 -45.65
CA TYR A 608 -22.64 19.40 -44.69
C TYR A 608 -22.67 18.44 -43.49
N ARG A 609 -23.77 18.42 -42.73
CA ARG A 609 -23.83 17.87 -41.38
C ARG A 609 -25.26 17.48 -40.99
N ILE A 610 -25.34 16.51 -40.10
CA ILE A 610 -26.55 16.21 -39.32
C ILE A 610 -26.61 17.22 -38.16
N ALA A 611 -27.77 17.84 -37.96
CA ALA A 611 -28.05 18.85 -36.95
C ALA A 611 -29.37 18.54 -36.22
N GLY A 612 -29.86 19.47 -35.39
CA GLY A 612 -31.11 19.29 -34.64
C GLY A 612 -30.96 18.47 -33.35
N GLY A 613 -32.08 18.03 -32.80
CA GLY A 613 -32.15 17.28 -31.53
C GLY A 613 -32.03 15.76 -31.67
N ALA A 614 -31.78 15.26 -32.89
CA ALA A 614 -31.83 13.82 -33.21
C ALA A 614 -30.91 12.98 -32.32
N SER A 615 -31.39 11.80 -31.92
CA SER A 615 -30.51 10.71 -31.52
C SER A 615 -29.99 9.96 -32.75
N VAL A 616 -28.74 9.52 -32.71
CA VAL A 616 -28.11 8.69 -33.76
C VAL A 616 -27.82 7.33 -33.16
N ASN A 617 -28.48 6.29 -33.68
CA ASN A 617 -28.46 4.94 -33.13
C ASN A 617 -27.85 3.98 -34.15
N LYS A 618 -26.86 3.19 -33.72
CA LYS A 618 -26.23 2.16 -34.53
C LYS A 618 -26.53 0.76 -33.98
N THR A 619 -27.13 -0.09 -34.80
CA THR A 619 -27.36 -1.52 -34.54
C THR A 619 -27.12 -2.35 -35.83
N GLY A 620 -27.28 -3.67 -35.78
CA GLY A 620 -26.88 -4.58 -36.86
C GLY A 620 -25.36 -4.76 -36.96
N THR A 621 -24.88 -5.74 -37.74
CA THR A 621 -23.45 -6.12 -37.69
C THR A 621 -22.50 -5.21 -38.49
N GLY A 622 -23.03 -4.35 -39.36
CA GLY A 622 -22.23 -3.51 -40.26
C GLY A 622 -21.52 -2.34 -39.56
N THR A 623 -20.72 -1.61 -40.34
CA THR A 623 -20.02 -0.39 -39.92
C THR A 623 -20.79 0.87 -40.30
N LEU A 624 -21.04 1.77 -39.36
CA LEU A 624 -21.46 3.14 -39.62
C LEU A 624 -20.26 4.07 -39.54
N THR A 625 -19.83 4.63 -40.68
CA THR A 625 -18.79 5.65 -40.74
C THR A 625 -19.41 7.05 -40.76
N LEU A 626 -19.12 7.86 -39.72
CA LEU A 626 -19.49 9.28 -39.68
C LEU A 626 -18.26 10.16 -40.00
N ALA A 627 -18.05 10.42 -41.29
CA ALA A 627 -16.89 11.18 -41.78
C ALA A 627 -17.09 12.72 -41.75
N THR A 628 -18.27 13.19 -41.34
CA THR A 628 -18.64 14.61 -41.27
C THR A 628 -18.51 15.17 -39.85
N ASN A 629 -18.55 16.51 -39.73
CA ASN A 629 -18.53 17.19 -38.44
C ASN A 629 -19.96 17.61 -38.05
N ASN A 630 -20.63 16.73 -37.31
CA ASN A 630 -22.03 16.86 -36.99
C ASN A 630 -22.29 17.83 -35.84
N SER A 631 -23.48 18.42 -35.81
CA SER A 631 -23.90 19.41 -34.82
C SER A 631 -25.23 19.08 -34.14
N TYR A 632 -25.74 17.86 -34.29
CA TYR A 632 -26.89 17.42 -33.51
C TYR A 632 -26.56 17.37 -32.02
N THR A 633 -27.55 17.60 -31.17
CA THR A 633 -27.37 17.68 -29.71
C THR A 633 -27.93 16.48 -28.96
N GLY A 634 -28.64 15.57 -29.63
CA GLY A 634 -29.13 14.32 -29.05
C GLY A 634 -28.02 13.28 -28.86
N ALA A 635 -28.40 12.14 -28.28
CA ALA A 635 -27.46 11.07 -27.93
C ALA A 635 -26.90 10.35 -29.17
N THR A 636 -25.65 9.92 -29.09
CA THR A 636 -25.10 8.88 -29.97
C THR A 636 -25.10 7.56 -29.23
N VAL A 637 -25.82 6.57 -29.73
CA VAL A 637 -26.02 5.27 -29.09
C VAL A 637 -25.48 4.16 -29.99
N ILE A 638 -24.60 3.32 -29.46
CA ILE A 638 -24.17 2.08 -30.11
C ILE A 638 -24.78 0.88 -29.40
N HIS A 639 -25.62 0.13 -30.12
CA HIS A 639 -26.23 -1.12 -29.69
C HIS A 639 -25.38 -2.32 -30.10
N ASP A 640 -24.95 -2.37 -31.37
CA ASP A 640 -24.08 -3.42 -31.92
C ASP A 640 -23.35 -2.97 -33.21
N GLY A 641 -22.44 -3.81 -33.72
CA GLY A 641 -21.65 -3.59 -34.92
C GLY A 641 -20.52 -2.57 -34.68
N VAL A 642 -20.19 -1.77 -35.70
CA VAL A 642 -19.06 -0.80 -35.61
C VAL A 642 -19.54 0.63 -35.85
N LEU A 643 -19.19 1.57 -34.98
CA LEU A 643 -19.30 3.01 -35.20
C LEU A 643 -17.91 3.58 -35.48
N GLN A 644 -17.62 3.94 -36.73
CA GLN A 644 -16.34 4.51 -37.14
C GLN A 644 -16.38 6.04 -37.16
N ILE A 645 -15.42 6.64 -36.46
CA ILE A 645 -15.31 8.10 -36.29
C ILE A 645 -13.86 8.56 -36.46
N SER A 646 -13.66 9.80 -36.91
CA SER A 646 -12.31 10.39 -37.10
C SER A 646 -12.13 11.72 -36.36
N ARG A 647 -13.21 12.27 -35.78
CA ARG A 647 -13.21 13.53 -35.02
C ARG A 647 -13.97 13.36 -33.72
N LEU A 648 -13.33 13.67 -32.61
CA LEU A 648 -13.90 13.58 -31.27
C LEU A 648 -13.51 14.83 -30.49
N ALA A 649 -14.43 15.79 -30.38
CA ALA A 649 -14.23 17.05 -29.65
C ALA A 649 -14.75 16.94 -28.21
N ASN A 650 -14.66 18.02 -27.43
CA ASN A 650 -15.35 18.14 -26.15
C ASN A 650 -16.88 18.24 -26.33
N GLY A 651 -17.62 18.00 -25.25
CA GLY A 651 -19.05 18.27 -25.17
C GLY A 651 -19.38 19.70 -25.59
N GLY A 652 -20.52 19.89 -26.27
CA GLY A 652 -20.94 21.17 -26.84
C GLY A 652 -20.21 21.57 -28.15
N ALA A 653 -19.10 20.92 -28.51
CA ALA A 653 -18.38 21.16 -29.75
C ALA A 653 -18.71 20.11 -30.83
N ARG A 654 -18.78 20.56 -32.08
CA ARG A 654 -19.06 19.69 -33.24
C ARG A 654 -18.00 18.58 -33.36
N SER A 655 -18.47 17.36 -33.60
CA SER A 655 -17.63 16.17 -33.82
C SER A 655 -18.32 15.16 -34.72
N SER A 656 -17.69 14.01 -35.01
CA SER A 656 -18.37 12.92 -35.72
C SER A 656 -19.66 12.50 -34.99
N ILE A 657 -19.62 12.47 -33.65
CA ILE A 657 -20.74 12.10 -32.76
C ILE A 657 -21.59 13.30 -32.30
N GLY A 658 -21.65 14.37 -33.09
CA GLY A 658 -22.48 15.54 -32.79
C GLY A 658 -21.82 16.55 -31.86
N ALA A 659 -22.64 17.46 -31.33
CA ALA A 659 -22.29 18.58 -30.44
C ALA A 659 -23.08 18.54 -29.11
N SER A 660 -23.53 17.36 -28.69
CA SER A 660 -24.16 17.15 -27.39
C SER A 660 -23.22 17.54 -26.24
N GLN A 661 -23.81 17.98 -25.11
CA GLN A 661 -23.07 18.32 -23.89
C GLN A 661 -22.42 17.07 -23.26
N ASN A 662 -21.48 17.24 -22.35
CA ASN A 662 -20.64 16.18 -21.78
C ASN A 662 -21.33 15.27 -20.73
N TYR A 663 -22.65 15.07 -20.84
CA TYR A 663 -23.39 14.11 -20.02
C TYR A 663 -23.22 12.69 -20.53
N ASP A 664 -23.17 11.71 -19.62
CA ASP A 664 -22.99 10.28 -19.93
C ASP A 664 -24.11 9.71 -20.82
N PHE A 665 -25.35 10.14 -20.60
CA PHE A 665 -26.50 9.76 -21.41
C PHE A 665 -26.48 10.32 -22.85
N ASN A 666 -25.50 11.14 -23.22
CA ASN A 666 -25.33 11.61 -24.61
C ASN A 666 -24.38 10.73 -25.44
N TRP A 667 -23.61 9.85 -24.79
CA TRP A 667 -22.74 8.89 -25.47
C TRP A 667 -22.88 7.53 -24.81
N VAL A 668 -23.77 6.71 -25.35
CA VAL A 668 -24.27 5.49 -24.71
C VAL A 668 -23.77 4.26 -25.45
N TRP A 669 -23.13 3.35 -24.73
CA TRP A 669 -22.49 2.15 -25.25
C TRP A 669 -23.19 0.92 -24.68
N LEU A 670 -24.05 0.32 -25.49
CA LEU A 670 -24.84 -0.88 -25.15
C LEU A 670 -24.24 -2.17 -25.76
N GLY A 671 -23.20 -2.04 -26.58
CA GLY A 671 -22.49 -3.15 -27.21
C GLY A 671 -21.57 -2.70 -28.35
N GLY A 672 -21.15 -3.62 -29.21
CA GLY A 672 -20.40 -3.34 -30.42
C GLY A 672 -18.98 -2.75 -30.23
N MET A 673 -18.53 -1.99 -31.24
CA MET A 673 -17.21 -1.36 -31.28
C MET A 673 -17.29 0.10 -31.75
N ILE A 674 -16.59 1.00 -31.05
CA ILE A 674 -16.27 2.34 -31.54
C ILE A 674 -14.87 2.29 -32.16
N ASN A 675 -14.77 2.64 -33.43
CA ASN A 675 -13.53 2.61 -34.20
C ASN A 675 -13.03 4.03 -34.52
N TYR A 676 -12.09 4.53 -33.72
CA TYR A 676 -11.48 5.83 -33.88
C TYR A 676 -10.29 5.78 -34.87
N THR A 677 -10.36 6.58 -35.93
CA THR A 677 -9.40 6.64 -37.05
C THR A 677 -8.71 8.01 -37.16
N GLY A 678 -8.92 8.90 -36.18
CA GLY A 678 -8.29 10.22 -36.15
C GLY A 678 -6.89 10.21 -35.53
N THR A 679 -6.29 11.40 -35.45
CA THR A 679 -5.01 11.64 -34.76
C THR A 679 -5.21 11.81 -33.25
N THR A 680 -4.14 12.02 -32.49
CA THR A 680 -4.21 12.32 -31.05
C THR A 680 -5.23 13.42 -30.71
N VAL A 681 -6.07 13.17 -29.70
CA VAL A 681 -7.13 14.07 -29.28
C VAL A 681 -7.46 13.88 -27.79
N SER A 682 -8.06 14.90 -27.17
CA SER A 682 -8.67 14.81 -25.84
C SER A 682 -10.16 15.16 -25.92
N THR A 683 -10.97 14.52 -25.08
CA THR A 683 -12.39 14.83 -24.92
C THR A 683 -12.81 14.77 -23.46
N ASP A 684 -13.68 15.69 -23.05
CA ASP A 684 -14.32 15.72 -21.72
C ASP A 684 -15.66 14.98 -21.68
N ARG A 685 -16.05 14.31 -22.77
CA ARG A 685 -17.32 13.60 -22.86
C ARG A 685 -17.33 12.41 -21.91
N SER A 686 -18.38 12.35 -21.08
CA SER A 686 -18.70 11.19 -20.26
C SER A 686 -19.40 10.11 -21.09
N VAL A 687 -19.35 8.88 -20.62
CA VAL A 687 -19.89 7.70 -21.31
C VAL A 687 -20.76 6.88 -20.37
N ALA A 688 -21.95 6.49 -20.83
CA ALA A 688 -22.77 5.45 -20.22
C ALA A 688 -22.48 4.09 -20.90
N LEU A 689 -21.64 3.28 -20.26
CA LEU A 689 -21.21 1.95 -20.69
C LEU A 689 -22.10 0.88 -20.02
N ASP A 690 -23.17 0.46 -20.68
CA ASP A 690 -24.13 -0.51 -20.14
C ASP A 690 -24.13 -1.87 -20.87
N GLY A 691 -23.37 -1.98 -21.97
CA GLY A 691 -22.98 -3.25 -22.57
C GLY A 691 -21.47 -3.39 -22.70
N THR A 692 -20.98 -4.59 -22.98
CA THR A 692 -19.55 -4.76 -23.24
C THR A 692 -19.20 -4.20 -24.61
N THR A 693 -18.41 -3.13 -24.65
CA THR A 693 -18.10 -2.38 -25.88
C THR A 693 -16.60 -2.26 -26.08
N ALA A 694 -16.16 -2.44 -27.33
CA ALA A 694 -14.78 -2.22 -27.71
C ALA A 694 -14.53 -0.76 -28.12
N PHE A 695 -13.47 -0.15 -27.60
CA PHE A 695 -12.96 1.13 -28.07
C PHE A 695 -11.63 0.91 -28.80
N SER A 696 -11.66 1.04 -30.13
CA SER A 696 -10.50 0.82 -31.00
C SER A 696 -9.88 2.14 -31.43
N VAL A 697 -8.58 2.31 -31.19
CA VAL A 697 -7.78 3.44 -31.72
C VAL A 697 -6.87 2.89 -32.81
N GLN A 698 -7.14 3.20 -34.07
CA GLN A 698 -6.47 2.55 -35.20
C GLN A 698 -5.04 3.04 -35.42
N GLU A 699 -4.81 4.35 -35.38
CA GLU A 699 -3.51 4.96 -35.63
C GLU A 699 -2.55 4.66 -34.46
N ALA A 700 -1.44 3.98 -34.75
CA ALA A 700 -0.51 3.46 -33.72
C ALA A 700 0.08 4.55 -32.81
N ASP A 701 0.33 5.74 -33.37
CA ASP A 701 0.90 6.88 -32.64
C ASP A 701 -0.19 7.81 -32.04
N ALA A 702 -1.47 7.53 -32.28
CA ALA A 702 -2.55 8.35 -31.76
C ALA A 702 -2.88 7.99 -30.31
N THR A 703 -3.14 9.00 -29.50
CA THR A 703 -3.71 8.86 -28.16
C THR A 703 -5.07 9.53 -28.10
N VAL A 704 -6.10 8.79 -27.70
CA VAL A 704 -7.39 9.37 -27.30
C VAL A 704 -7.40 9.50 -25.79
N THR A 705 -7.38 10.74 -25.29
CA THR A 705 -7.52 11.04 -23.86
C THR A 705 -8.98 11.31 -23.52
N ILE A 706 -9.55 10.55 -22.58
CA ILE A 706 -10.90 10.78 -22.05
C ILE A 706 -10.76 11.36 -20.65
N THR A 707 -11.19 12.59 -20.48
CA THR A 707 -11.23 13.33 -19.20
C THR A 707 -12.64 13.43 -18.62
N GLY A 708 -13.65 12.86 -19.29
CA GLY A 708 -14.96 12.57 -18.71
C GLY A 708 -14.96 11.22 -18.01
N ASN A 709 -16.00 10.91 -17.24
CA ASN A 709 -16.13 9.63 -16.54
C ASN A 709 -16.81 8.60 -17.45
N ILE A 710 -16.36 7.34 -17.38
CA ILE A 710 -17.06 6.19 -17.96
C ILE A 710 -17.76 5.45 -16.82
N GLY A 711 -19.09 5.44 -16.79
CA GLY A 711 -19.91 4.73 -15.79
C GLY A 711 -20.84 3.72 -16.46
N GLY A 712 -21.55 2.89 -15.67
CA GLY A 712 -22.55 1.94 -16.18
C GLY A 712 -22.28 0.48 -15.78
N GLN A 713 -23.04 -0.47 -16.30
CA GLN A 713 -22.90 -1.90 -15.93
C GLN A 713 -22.04 -2.74 -16.89
N GLY A 714 -21.69 -2.21 -18.06
CA GLY A 714 -20.96 -2.87 -19.12
C GLY A 714 -19.43 -2.96 -18.91
N GLY A 715 -18.77 -3.74 -19.76
CA GLY A 715 -17.31 -3.93 -19.76
C GLY A 715 -16.61 -3.14 -20.88
N LEU A 716 -15.37 -2.74 -20.65
CA LEU A 716 -14.56 -1.98 -21.62
C LEU A 716 -13.53 -2.88 -22.30
N THR A 717 -13.52 -2.94 -23.63
CA THR A 717 -12.45 -3.59 -24.39
C THR A 717 -11.58 -2.56 -25.11
N LYS A 718 -10.33 -2.39 -24.70
CA LYS A 718 -9.35 -1.60 -25.48
C LYS A 718 -8.84 -2.41 -26.67
N ALA A 719 -9.07 -1.90 -27.88
CA ALA A 719 -8.63 -2.47 -29.16
C ALA A 719 -7.86 -1.46 -30.03
N GLY A 720 -7.39 -1.88 -31.20
CA GLY A 720 -6.61 -1.05 -32.13
C GLY A 720 -5.18 -0.77 -31.67
N ALA A 721 -4.31 -0.37 -32.60
CA ALA A 721 -2.87 -0.23 -32.35
C ALA A 721 -2.49 0.98 -31.48
N GLY A 722 -3.31 2.04 -31.45
CA GLY A 722 -3.05 3.27 -30.71
C GLY A 722 -3.36 3.21 -29.22
N ASN A 723 -3.40 4.37 -28.57
CA ASN A 723 -3.52 4.50 -27.12
C ASN A 723 -4.88 5.08 -26.70
N LEU A 724 -5.45 4.52 -25.62
CA LEU A 724 -6.58 5.11 -24.88
C LEU A 724 -6.06 5.52 -23.51
N PHE A 725 -6.15 6.80 -23.17
CA PHE A 725 -5.70 7.33 -21.89
C PHE A 725 -6.89 7.80 -21.05
N LEU A 726 -7.11 7.16 -19.90
CA LEU A 726 -8.18 7.50 -18.97
C LEU A 726 -7.59 8.27 -17.77
N THR A 727 -8.06 9.50 -17.53
CA THR A 727 -7.47 10.38 -16.51
C THR A 727 -8.23 10.44 -15.20
N ASN A 728 -9.52 10.08 -15.21
CA ASN A 728 -10.43 10.15 -14.07
C ASN A 728 -10.86 8.76 -13.60
N GLU A 729 -11.56 8.72 -12.46
CA GLU A 729 -12.26 7.52 -12.00
C GLU A 729 -13.38 7.09 -12.95
N ASN A 730 -13.40 5.81 -13.31
CA ASN A 730 -14.36 5.25 -14.25
C ASN A 730 -15.18 4.15 -13.56
N PRO A 731 -16.34 4.46 -12.97
CA PRO A 731 -17.09 3.56 -12.10
C PRO A 731 -17.99 2.55 -12.84
N TYR A 732 -17.61 2.08 -14.03
CA TYR A 732 -18.36 1.01 -14.71
C TYR A 732 -18.15 -0.35 -14.03
N ALA A 733 -19.16 -1.22 -14.03
CA ALA A 733 -19.10 -2.48 -13.27
C ALA A 733 -18.43 -3.65 -14.01
N GLY A 734 -18.47 -3.66 -15.35
CA GLY A 734 -17.97 -4.77 -16.14
C GLY A 734 -16.45 -4.91 -16.17
N GLU A 735 -15.98 -6.02 -16.73
CA GLU A 735 -14.55 -6.31 -16.85
C GLU A 735 -13.87 -5.37 -17.86
N THR A 736 -12.61 -5.02 -17.58
CA THR A 736 -11.75 -4.34 -18.54
C THR A 736 -10.85 -5.33 -19.26
N THR A 737 -10.89 -5.34 -20.59
CA THR A 737 -10.04 -6.18 -21.45
C THR A 737 -9.10 -5.35 -22.30
N VAL A 738 -7.81 -5.64 -22.29
CA VAL A 738 -6.79 -4.98 -23.11
C VAL A 738 -6.34 -5.93 -24.23
N SER A 739 -6.93 -5.78 -25.42
CA SER A 739 -6.70 -6.70 -26.54
C SER A 739 -5.60 -6.24 -27.51
N GLN A 740 -5.45 -4.94 -27.77
CA GLN A 740 -4.41 -4.35 -28.63
C GLN A 740 -4.09 -2.90 -28.23
N GLY A 741 -2.90 -2.43 -28.64
CA GLY A 741 -2.42 -1.08 -28.36
C GLY A 741 -2.21 -0.86 -26.85
N THR A 742 -2.31 0.39 -26.39
CA THR A 742 -2.10 0.74 -24.97
C THR A 742 -3.39 1.24 -24.32
N LEU A 743 -3.74 0.67 -23.17
CA LEU A 743 -4.59 1.34 -22.20
C LEU A 743 -3.67 2.03 -21.18
N GLU A 744 -3.72 3.35 -21.13
CA GLU A 744 -2.96 4.18 -20.18
C GLU A 744 -3.90 4.71 -19.09
N LEU A 745 -3.43 4.72 -17.84
CA LEU A 745 -4.18 5.19 -16.69
C LEU A 745 -3.37 6.21 -15.89
N ASN A 746 -4.06 7.19 -15.32
CA ASN A 746 -3.46 8.18 -14.43
C ASN A 746 -3.31 7.63 -12.99
N GLY A 747 -2.14 7.79 -12.38
CA GLY A 747 -1.67 7.16 -11.15
C GLY A 747 -1.79 8.05 -9.92
N MET A 748 -2.93 8.74 -9.76
CA MET A 748 -3.19 9.51 -8.54
C MET A 748 -3.34 8.58 -7.31
N THR A 749 -3.21 9.15 -6.12
CA THR A 749 -3.06 8.54 -4.77
C THR A 749 -4.12 7.51 -4.31
N ALA A 750 -5.04 7.06 -5.17
CA ALA A 750 -6.15 6.18 -4.79
C ALA A 750 -6.56 5.18 -5.89
N LEU A 751 -5.64 4.34 -6.41
CA LEU A 751 -6.07 3.07 -7.01
C LEU A 751 -6.38 2.04 -5.89
N THR A 752 -7.33 2.43 -5.01
CA THR A 752 -8.16 1.55 -4.20
C THR A 752 -9.12 0.85 -5.15
N ASN A 753 -8.65 -0.18 -5.88
CA ASN A 753 -9.42 -1.12 -6.68
C ASN A 753 -10.41 -0.61 -7.76
N THR A 754 -10.62 0.71 -7.93
CA THR A 754 -11.85 1.19 -8.60
C THR A 754 -11.69 2.45 -9.48
N ALA A 755 -10.56 3.14 -9.45
CA ALA A 755 -10.46 4.52 -9.95
C ALA A 755 -9.97 4.67 -11.41
N GLY A 756 -10.07 3.66 -12.27
CA GLY A 756 -9.67 3.83 -13.67
C GLY A 756 -10.10 2.74 -14.65
N MET A 757 -10.41 1.54 -14.15
CA MET A 757 -10.70 0.34 -14.94
C MET A 757 -12.02 -0.34 -14.58
N GLY A 758 -12.98 0.43 -14.06
CA GLY A 758 -14.20 -0.13 -13.51
C GLY A 758 -14.05 -0.70 -12.11
N THR A 759 -15.17 -1.21 -11.58
CA THR A 759 -15.30 -1.73 -10.22
C THR A 759 -15.07 -3.24 -10.09
N SER A 760 -14.82 -3.93 -11.22
CA SER A 760 -14.57 -5.37 -11.26
C SER A 760 -13.30 -5.81 -10.52
N GLY A 761 -12.37 -4.88 -10.27
CA GLY A 761 -11.14 -5.13 -9.53
C GLY A 761 -10.12 -6.01 -10.27
N LYS A 762 -10.32 -6.29 -11.57
CA LYS A 762 -9.44 -7.14 -12.40
C LYS A 762 -9.36 -6.65 -13.85
N VAL A 763 -8.20 -6.85 -14.47
CA VAL A 763 -7.92 -6.59 -15.89
C VAL A 763 -7.65 -7.88 -16.63
N VAL A 764 -8.26 -8.07 -17.79
CA VAL A 764 -7.95 -9.16 -18.71
C VAL A 764 -6.94 -8.68 -19.76
N MET A 765 -5.74 -9.23 -19.71
CA MET A 765 -4.63 -8.92 -20.60
C MET A 765 -4.65 -9.88 -21.80
N ASN A 766 -5.26 -9.45 -22.91
CA ASN A 766 -5.58 -10.27 -24.08
C ASN A 766 -4.74 -9.93 -25.34
N GLY A 767 -3.52 -9.40 -25.16
CA GLY A 767 -2.58 -9.10 -26.24
C GLY A 767 -2.10 -7.64 -26.33
N GLY A 768 -2.67 -6.73 -25.54
CA GLY A 768 -2.25 -5.32 -25.53
C GLY A 768 -1.36 -4.95 -24.34
N ARG A 769 -1.13 -3.65 -24.17
CA ARG A 769 -0.32 -3.05 -23.11
C ARG A 769 -1.20 -2.32 -22.10
N LEU A 770 -0.99 -2.59 -20.82
CA LEU A 770 -1.46 -1.76 -19.72
C LEU A 770 -0.30 -0.90 -19.24
N LYS A 771 -0.48 0.42 -19.25
CA LYS A 771 0.51 1.41 -18.81
C LYS A 771 -0.07 2.26 -17.70
N LEU A 772 0.69 2.45 -16.62
CA LEU A 772 0.33 3.30 -15.50
C LEU A 772 1.27 4.53 -15.46
N SER A 773 0.73 5.74 -15.36
CA SER A 773 1.46 7.02 -15.45
C SER A 773 0.97 8.02 -14.40
N GLY A 774 1.79 8.92 -13.85
CA GLY A 774 1.28 10.17 -13.24
C GLY A 774 1.27 10.37 -11.71
N GLY A 775 2.06 9.65 -10.91
CA GLY A 775 2.15 9.93 -9.46
C GLY A 775 2.92 11.20 -9.07
N GLU A 776 2.67 11.70 -7.86
CA GLU A 776 3.47 12.76 -7.23
C GLU A 776 4.84 12.25 -6.76
N SER A 777 5.83 13.14 -6.68
CA SER A 777 7.25 12.80 -6.46
C SER A 777 7.60 12.25 -5.07
N ALA A 778 6.67 12.28 -4.11
CA ALA A 778 6.95 12.01 -2.70
C ALA A 778 6.58 10.59 -2.20
N ASN A 779 5.67 9.86 -2.87
CA ASN A 779 5.16 8.56 -2.40
C ASN A 779 5.24 7.45 -3.48
N TYR A 780 5.43 6.20 -3.07
CA TYR A 780 5.31 5.04 -3.96
C TYR A 780 3.84 4.77 -4.25
N GLU A 781 3.48 4.66 -5.52
CA GLU A 781 2.11 4.34 -5.95
C GLU A 781 1.71 2.94 -5.47
N THR A 782 0.44 2.72 -5.13
CA THR A 782 -0.08 1.39 -4.76
C THR A 782 -1.18 0.96 -5.71
N TYR A 783 -1.02 -0.21 -6.31
CA TYR A 783 -1.93 -0.80 -7.28
C TYR A 783 -2.53 -2.10 -6.73
N THR A 784 -3.84 -2.14 -6.52
CA THR A 784 -4.53 -3.30 -5.92
C THR A 784 -5.30 -4.19 -6.89
N PHE A 785 -5.50 -3.76 -8.13
CA PHE A 785 -6.29 -4.50 -9.13
C PHE A 785 -5.59 -5.82 -9.52
N GLY A 786 -6.36 -6.88 -9.74
CA GLY A 786 -5.84 -8.14 -10.28
C GLY A 786 -5.57 -8.09 -11.78
N MET A 787 -4.72 -8.99 -12.29
CA MET A 787 -4.53 -9.21 -13.73
C MET A 787 -4.72 -10.68 -14.10
N GLU A 788 -5.41 -10.94 -15.21
CA GLU A 788 -5.55 -12.24 -15.84
C GLU A 788 -4.91 -12.20 -17.22
N VAL A 789 -3.84 -12.97 -17.44
CA VAL A 789 -3.15 -13.00 -18.73
C VAL A 789 -3.64 -14.19 -19.54
N ALA A 790 -4.38 -13.89 -20.61
CA ALA A 790 -5.10 -14.88 -21.40
C ALA A 790 -4.15 -15.91 -22.05
N ALA A 791 -4.58 -17.17 -22.10
CA ALA A 791 -3.79 -18.26 -22.67
C ALA A 791 -3.44 -18.01 -24.14
N GLY A 792 -2.19 -18.29 -24.52
CA GLY A 792 -1.69 -18.09 -25.88
C GLY A 792 -1.56 -16.61 -26.31
N LYS A 793 -1.78 -15.65 -25.40
CA LYS A 793 -1.60 -14.22 -25.66
C LYS A 793 -0.27 -13.73 -25.12
N HIS A 794 0.24 -12.68 -25.76
CA HIS A 794 1.45 -11.97 -25.37
C HIS A 794 1.07 -10.53 -25.05
N SER A 795 1.11 -10.20 -23.77
CA SER A 795 0.63 -8.92 -23.23
C SER A 795 1.77 -8.17 -22.54
N TYR A 796 1.61 -6.86 -22.35
CA TYR A 796 2.63 -5.99 -21.78
C TYR A 796 2.11 -5.25 -20.56
N PHE A 797 2.92 -5.14 -19.52
CA PHE A 797 2.62 -4.34 -18.35
C PHE A 797 3.79 -3.40 -18.04
N GLN A 798 3.46 -2.11 -17.88
CA GLN A 798 4.42 -1.04 -17.66
C GLN A 798 3.96 -0.14 -16.51
N VAL A 799 4.90 0.14 -15.60
CA VAL A 799 4.78 1.13 -14.53
C VAL A 799 5.79 2.25 -14.75
N ASP A 800 5.43 3.48 -14.35
CA ASP A 800 6.26 4.68 -14.60
C ASP A 800 7.35 4.92 -13.54
N ARG A 801 7.22 4.30 -12.36
CA ARG A 801 8.15 4.50 -11.23
C ARG A 801 8.06 3.39 -10.18
N THR A 802 8.79 3.59 -9.09
CA THR A 802 8.70 2.73 -7.91
C THR A 802 7.28 2.66 -7.34
N CYS A 803 6.73 1.45 -7.23
CA CYS A 803 5.35 1.21 -6.81
C CYS A 803 5.17 -0.09 -6.01
N TYR A 804 4.03 -0.24 -5.35
CA TYR A 804 3.53 -1.45 -4.70
C TYR A 804 2.46 -2.12 -5.57
N LEU A 805 2.72 -3.35 -6.02
CA LEU A 805 1.78 -4.18 -6.78
C LEU A 805 1.13 -5.20 -5.83
N LYS A 806 -0.02 -4.84 -5.28
CA LYS A 806 -0.80 -5.69 -4.36
C LYS A 806 -1.76 -6.64 -5.09
N GLY A 807 -2.06 -6.34 -6.35
CA GLY A 807 -2.91 -7.15 -7.21
C GLY A 807 -2.40 -8.57 -7.47
N ASN A 808 -3.32 -9.54 -7.47
CA ASN A 808 -3.02 -10.93 -7.83
C ASN A 808 -2.86 -11.06 -9.35
N VAL A 809 -2.01 -11.99 -9.80
CA VAL A 809 -1.84 -12.31 -11.23
C VAL A 809 -2.19 -13.78 -11.47
N SER A 810 -2.92 -14.03 -12.55
CA SER A 810 -3.41 -15.36 -12.94
C SER A 810 -3.36 -15.56 -14.46
N GLY A 811 -3.58 -16.79 -14.91
CA GLY A 811 -3.60 -17.16 -16.32
C GLY A 811 -2.32 -17.84 -16.81
N GLU A 812 -2.25 -18.08 -18.12
CA GLU A 812 -1.23 -18.96 -18.74
C GLU A 812 -0.50 -18.30 -19.93
N GLY A 813 -0.78 -17.03 -20.22
CA GLY A 813 -0.16 -16.30 -21.32
C GLY A 813 1.29 -15.87 -21.06
N THR A 814 1.81 -15.01 -21.93
CA THR A 814 3.11 -14.35 -21.76
C THR A 814 2.89 -12.90 -21.33
N LEU A 815 3.52 -12.49 -20.23
CA LEU A 815 3.53 -11.12 -19.75
C LEU A 815 4.93 -10.54 -19.87
N ASP A 816 5.09 -9.59 -20.79
CA ASP A 816 6.28 -8.73 -20.85
C ASP A 816 6.13 -7.66 -19.78
N TYR A 817 7.09 -7.67 -18.88
CA TYR A 817 7.13 -6.82 -17.71
C TYR A 817 8.38 -5.94 -17.84
N ASP A 818 8.18 -4.67 -18.19
CA ASP A 818 9.27 -3.72 -18.41
C ASP A 818 9.56 -2.91 -17.14
N ILE A 819 10.76 -3.10 -16.59
CA ILE A 819 11.22 -2.47 -15.34
C ILE A 819 12.09 -1.27 -15.71
N TYR A 820 11.50 -0.07 -15.70
CA TYR A 820 12.21 1.17 -16.04
C TYR A 820 12.96 1.78 -14.86
N TYR A 821 12.40 1.66 -13.66
CA TYR A 821 12.92 2.29 -12.45
C TYR A 821 13.63 1.27 -11.52
N VAL A 822 14.10 1.75 -10.37
CA VAL A 822 14.94 0.96 -9.46
C VAL A 822 14.17 -0.22 -8.84
N ARG A 823 12.93 -0.03 -8.35
CA ARG A 823 12.22 -1.05 -7.54
C ARG A 823 10.74 -1.11 -7.82
N GLU A 824 10.16 -2.31 -7.85
CA GLU A 824 8.70 -2.50 -7.91
C GLU A 824 8.32 -3.65 -6.97
N TYR A 825 7.53 -3.34 -5.95
CA TYR A 825 7.24 -4.25 -4.84
C TYR A 825 6.07 -5.18 -5.17
N ILE A 826 6.37 -6.41 -5.58
CA ILE A 826 5.36 -7.42 -5.90
C ILE A 826 4.83 -8.04 -4.61
N GLN A 827 3.67 -7.58 -4.14
CA GLN A 827 3.01 -8.02 -2.90
C GLN A 827 1.85 -8.98 -3.16
N GLY A 828 1.23 -8.93 -4.34
CA GLY A 828 0.13 -9.81 -4.71
C GLY A 828 0.50 -11.29 -4.78
N ASP A 829 -0.51 -12.14 -4.70
CA ASP A 829 -0.38 -13.59 -4.88
C ASP A 829 -0.38 -13.94 -6.37
N TRP A 830 0.78 -14.38 -6.86
CA TRP A 830 0.97 -14.77 -8.26
C TRP A 830 1.09 -16.29 -8.42
N SER A 831 0.70 -17.06 -7.40
CA SER A 831 0.70 -18.53 -7.47
C SER A 831 -0.32 -19.09 -8.44
N LEU A 832 -1.32 -18.30 -8.86
CA LEU A 832 -2.30 -18.70 -9.87
C LEU A 832 -1.84 -18.43 -11.31
N PHE A 833 -0.65 -17.85 -11.51
CA PHE A 833 -0.07 -17.65 -12.83
C PHE A 833 0.87 -18.81 -13.18
N SER A 834 0.59 -19.50 -14.27
CA SER A 834 1.38 -20.63 -14.79
C SER A 834 2.04 -20.35 -16.15
N GLY A 835 1.89 -19.12 -16.66
CA GLY A 835 2.45 -18.67 -17.92
C GLY A 835 3.93 -18.28 -17.86
N THR A 836 4.34 -17.41 -18.79
CA THR A 836 5.70 -16.86 -18.85
C THR A 836 5.72 -15.39 -18.44
N ILE A 837 6.64 -15.01 -17.55
CA ILE A 837 6.96 -13.62 -17.21
C ILE A 837 8.31 -13.29 -17.84
N ASN A 838 8.34 -12.31 -18.75
CA ASN A 838 9.58 -11.76 -19.27
C ASN A 838 9.89 -10.46 -18.50
N ALA A 839 10.77 -10.53 -17.50
CA ALA A 839 11.18 -9.40 -16.69
C ALA A 839 12.36 -8.68 -17.35
N ASN A 840 12.09 -7.53 -17.97
CA ASN A 840 13.03 -6.78 -18.79
C ASN A 840 13.57 -5.55 -18.05
N GLY A 841 14.83 -5.59 -17.63
CA GLY A 841 15.50 -4.46 -17.00
C GLY A 841 16.01 -3.50 -18.07
N LEU A 842 15.33 -2.36 -18.21
CA LEU A 842 15.60 -1.37 -19.27
C LEU A 842 16.34 -0.11 -18.78
N GLY A 843 16.46 0.06 -17.46
CA GLY A 843 17.10 1.21 -16.83
C GLY A 843 18.62 1.09 -16.71
N THR A 844 19.27 2.24 -16.54
CA THR A 844 20.73 2.35 -16.32
C THR A 844 21.07 2.60 -14.85
N THR A 845 20.21 2.20 -13.93
CA THR A 845 20.33 2.50 -12.50
C THR A 845 21.54 1.77 -11.90
N SER A 846 22.23 2.41 -10.94
CA SER A 846 23.36 1.80 -10.26
C SER A 846 22.95 0.57 -9.45
N ASP A 847 21.70 0.47 -9.02
CA ASP A 847 21.24 -0.68 -8.23
C ASP A 847 20.66 -1.81 -9.09
N GLY A 848 20.63 -1.64 -10.42
CA GLY A 848 19.94 -2.52 -11.35
C GLY A 848 18.42 -2.33 -11.32
N ASN A 849 17.72 -2.98 -12.24
CA ASN A 849 16.26 -2.96 -12.28
C ASN A 849 15.72 -4.15 -11.46
N GLN A 850 15.12 -3.86 -10.32
CA GLN A 850 14.73 -4.90 -9.36
C GLN A 850 13.33 -5.43 -9.64
N PHE A 851 13.24 -6.70 -10.04
CA PHE A 851 12.01 -7.49 -10.01
C PHE A 851 11.83 -8.05 -8.60
N LEU A 852 11.23 -7.23 -7.73
CA LEU A 852 11.33 -7.40 -6.28
C LEU A 852 10.11 -8.13 -5.72
N LEU A 853 10.34 -9.35 -5.22
CA LEU A 853 9.32 -10.17 -4.59
C LEU A 853 9.13 -9.77 -3.13
N ASN A 854 7.93 -9.29 -2.81
CA ASN A 854 7.50 -8.86 -1.48
C ASN A 854 6.22 -9.59 -1.03
N ASN A 855 6.06 -10.85 -1.44
CA ASN A 855 4.95 -11.72 -1.02
C ASN A 855 5.50 -12.95 -0.25
N THR A 856 4.64 -13.87 0.18
CA THR A 856 5.04 -15.09 0.91
C THR A 856 5.19 -16.33 0.03
N LYS A 857 4.72 -16.27 -1.22
CA LYS A 857 4.56 -17.45 -2.10
C LYS A 857 5.56 -17.49 -3.25
N GLY A 858 6.21 -16.38 -3.59
CA GLY A 858 6.96 -16.22 -4.83
C GLY A 858 6.05 -16.29 -6.05
N ILE A 859 6.54 -16.93 -7.11
CA ILE A 859 5.83 -17.19 -8.37
C ILE A 859 6.07 -18.66 -8.77
N PRO A 860 5.53 -19.62 -7.99
CA PRO A 860 5.94 -21.03 -8.01
C PRO A 860 5.58 -21.79 -9.27
N ASN A 861 4.61 -21.30 -10.04
CA ASN A 861 4.06 -22.01 -11.19
C ASN A 861 4.45 -21.39 -12.54
N ALA A 862 5.06 -20.20 -12.54
CA ALA A 862 5.38 -19.48 -13.77
C ALA A 862 6.84 -19.66 -14.17
N ARG A 863 7.08 -19.63 -15.48
CA ARG A 863 8.41 -19.50 -16.04
C ARG A 863 8.83 -18.02 -16.01
N VAL A 864 9.95 -17.72 -15.35
CA VAL A 864 10.51 -16.36 -15.30
C VAL A 864 11.74 -16.28 -16.20
N VAL A 865 11.74 -15.29 -17.10
CA VAL A 865 12.83 -15.02 -18.04
C VAL A 865 13.34 -13.62 -17.78
N THR A 866 14.62 -13.49 -17.41
CA THR A 866 15.25 -12.20 -17.13
C THR A 866 16.11 -11.73 -18.29
N SER A 867 16.06 -10.43 -18.60
CA SER A 867 16.90 -9.80 -19.62
C SER A 867 17.48 -8.46 -19.13
N GLY A 868 18.38 -7.86 -19.93
CA GLY A 868 18.99 -6.58 -19.58
C GLY A 868 19.75 -6.60 -18.24
N THR A 869 19.38 -5.68 -17.35
CA THR A 869 19.96 -5.50 -16.01
C THR A 869 19.07 -6.04 -14.88
N THR A 870 18.10 -6.90 -15.21
CA THR A 870 17.12 -7.41 -14.25
C THR A 870 17.80 -8.12 -13.07
N LYS A 871 17.36 -7.74 -11.87
CA LYS A 871 17.73 -8.34 -10.59
C LYS A 871 16.47 -8.90 -9.93
N ILE A 872 16.37 -10.22 -9.79
CA ILE A 872 15.34 -10.83 -8.94
C ILE A 872 15.85 -10.79 -7.49
N ILE A 873 15.09 -10.17 -6.60
CA ILE A 873 15.45 -10.00 -5.18
C ILE A 873 14.22 -10.04 -4.29
N CYS A 874 14.38 -10.35 -3.00
CA CYS A 874 13.26 -10.43 -2.05
C CYS A 874 13.33 -9.38 -0.94
N TRP A 875 12.23 -8.69 -0.63
CA TRP A 875 12.17 -7.68 0.43
C TRP A 875 11.92 -8.25 1.85
N LYS A 876 12.67 -9.30 2.23
CA LYS A 876 12.55 -9.96 3.55
C LYS A 876 13.91 -10.35 4.12
N ASN A 877 14.08 -10.24 5.43
CA ASN A 877 15.33 -10.57 6.13
C ASN A 877 15.63 -12.08 6.19
N ALA A 878 14.59 -12.92 6.24
CA ALA A 878 14.69 -14.38 6.27
C ALA A 878 13.49 -14.94 5.51
N SER A 879 13.70 -15.49 4.32
CA SER A 879 12.60 -16.06 3.53
C SER A 879 13.05 -17.24 2.68
N THR A 880 12.08 -18.09 2.38
CA THR A 880 12.12 -18.97 1.22
C THR A 880 11.24 -18.35 0.14
N MET A 881 11.67 -18.37 -1.12
CA MET A 881 10.95 -17.83 -2.26
C MET A 881 10.99 -18.81 -3.42
N TRP A 882 9.84 -19.02 -4.07
CA TRP A 882 9.67 -19.99 -5.14
C TRP A 882 9.60 -19.32 -6.52
N LEU A 883 10.26 -19.92 -7.49
CA LEU A 883 10.16 -19.58 -8.92
C LEU A 883 9.85 -20.87 -9.69
N GLY A 884 8.81 -20.87 -10.52
CA GLY A 884 8.45 -22.04 -11.32
C GLY A 884 9.55 -22.45 -12.29
N GLY A 885 10.17 -21.49 -12.97
CA GLY A 885 11.40 -21.68 -13.73
C GLY A 885 12.19 -20.38 -13.79
N LEU A 886 13.51 -20.46 -13.96
CA LEU A 886 14.36 -19.28 -14.12
C LEU A 886 15.36 -19.42 -15.27
N SER A 887 15.12 -18.70 -16.35
CA SER A 887 16.08 -18.42 -17.43
C SER A 887 16.54 -16.97 -17.38
N GLY A 888 17.73 -16.68 -17.92
CA GLY A 888 18.20 -15.30 -17.95
C GLY A 888 19.51 -15.07 -18.70
N THR A 889 19.70 -13.86 -19.21
CA THR A 889 20.95 -13.45 -19.88
C THR A 889 22.06 -13.12 -18.87
N SER A 890 23.31 -13.02 -19.33
CA SER A 890 24.49 -12.83 -18.47
C SER A 890 24.55 -11.50 -17.72
N GLY A 891 23.73 -10.52 -18.09
CA GLY A 891 23.61 -9.22 -17.39
C GLY A 891 22.70 -9.26 -16.17
N THR A 892 22.02 -10.39 -15.93
CA THR A 892 20.97 -10.52 -14.92
C THR A 892 21.47 -11.22 -13.66
N MET A 893 20.72 -11.10 -12.57
CA MET A 893 21.10 -11.73 -11.30
C MET A 893 19.91 -12.22 -10.48
N LEU A 894 20.16 -13.28 -9.70
CA LEU A 894 19.30 -13.77 -8.63
C LEU A 894 20.00 -13.43 -7.30
N ALA A 895 19.52 -12.38 -6.64
CA ALA A 895 20.17 -11.77 -5.49
C ALA A 895 19.60 -12.29 -4.15
N GLY A 896 20.18 -11.83 -3.04
CA GLY A 896 19.76 -12.21 -1.70
C GLY A 896 18.50 -11.49 -1.22
N ALA A 897 18.60 -10.88 -0.04
CA ALA A 897 17.51 -10.12 0.59
C ALA A 897 17.73 -8.62 0.38
N ASP A 898 16.73 -7.87 -0.07
CA ASP A 898 16.81 -6.43 -0.33
C ASP A 898 16.80 -5.58 0.97
N LYS A 899 17.17 -6.15 2.12
CA LYS A 899 17.31 -5.46 3.41
C LYS A 899 18.78 -5.20 3.71
N GLN A 900 19.09 -4.01 4.24
CA GLN A 900 20.45 -3.58 4.61
C GLN A 900 20.97 -4.33 5.85
N ASN A 901 21.15 -5.64 5.73
CA ASN A 901 21.43 -6.54 6.85
C ASN A 901 22.35 -7.68 6.42
N ASN A 902 23.58 -7.70 6.91
CA ASN A 902 24.56 -8.75 6.63
C ASN A 902 24.19 -10.12 7.21
N SER A 903 23.23 -10.17 8.13
CA SER A 903 22.72 -11.41 8.72
C SER A 903 21.49 -11.96 7.97
N ALA A 904 21.03 -11.29 6.91
CA ALA A 904 19.86 -11.73 6.17
C ALA A 904 20.11 -13.09 5.51
N THR A 905 19.10 -13.96 5.52
CA THR A 905 19.15 -15.28 4.90
C THR A 905 18.08 -15.40 3.82
N MET A 906 18.43 -15.99 2.69
CA MET A 906 17.49 -16.20 1.59
C MET A 906 17.64 -17.61 1.04
N THR A 907 16.52 -18.28 0.78
CA THR A 907 16.50 -19.55 0.05
C THR A 907 15.64 -19.42 -1.19
N TRP A 908 16.25 -19.59 -2.36
CA TRP A 908 15.53 -19.65 -3.63
C TRP A 908 15.22 -21.09 -3.98
N VAL A 909 13.94 -21.40 -4.15
CA VAL A 909 13.45 -22.69 -4.66
C VAL A 909 13.07 -22.49 -6.12
N VAL A 910 13.69 -23.24 -7.02
CA VAL A 910 13.50 -23.07 -8.47
C VAL A 910 13.13 -24.40 -9.11
N GLY A 911 12.09 -24.39 -9.94
CA GLY A 911 11.72 -25.51 -10.82
C GLY A 911 10.31 -26.05 -10.66
N GLY A 912 9.45 -25.41 -9.86
CA GLY A 912 8.06 -25.82 -9.64
C GLY A 912 7.20 -25.96 -10.91
N ALA A 913 7.56 -25.29 -12.02
CA ALA A 913 6.88 -25.41 -13.31
C ALA A 913 7.32 -26.66 -14.11
N GLY A 914 8.36 -27.38 -13.68
CA GLY A 914 8.89 -28.56 -14.39
C GLY A 914 9.55 -28.25 -15.73
N THR A 915 9.83 -26.97 -16.03
CA THR A 915 10.42 -26.52 -17.29
C THR A 915 11.94 -26.66 -17.31
N ASN A 916 12.50 -26.68 -18.52
CA ASN A 916 13.93 -26.75 -18.77
C ASN A 916 14.52 -25.35 -18.94
N GLU A 917 15.38 -24.94 -18.03
CA GLU A 917 15.83 -23.55 -17.92
C GLU A 917 17.35 -23.40 -17.99
N THR A 918 17.81 -22.28 -18.57
CA THR A 918 19.24 -21.92 -18.59
C THR A 918 19.42 -20.49 -18.10
N PHE A 919 20.15 -20.35 -17.00
CA PHE A 919 20.46 -19.08 -16.37
C PHE A 919 21.94 -18.73 -16.57
N HIS A 920 22.18 -17.72 -17.40
CA HIS A 920 23.52 -17.20 -17.68
C HIS A 920 23.96 -16.11 -16.69
N GLY A 921 23.02 -15.61 -15.89
CA GLY A 921 23.26 -14.60 -14.87
C GLY A 921 24.05 -15.10 -13.66
N VAL A 922 24.13 -14.25 -12.65
CA VAL A 922 24.87 -14.52 -11.40
C VAL A 922 23.91 -14.70 -10.23
N ILE A 923 24.08 -15.77 -9.45
CA ILE A 923 23.44 -15.92 -8.14
C ILE A 923 24.39 -15.36 -7.07
N ASN A 924 23.96 -14.39 -6.25
CA ASN A 924 24.81 -13.71 -5.27
C ASN A 924 24.14 -13.54 -3.88
N ASN A 925 24.86 -12.90 -2.95
CA ASN A 925 24.39 -12.58 -1.59
C ASN A 925 23.94 -11.12 -1.44
N GLU A 926 23.86 -10.37 -2.54
CA GLU A 926 23.70 -8.92 -2.53
C GLU A 926 22.35 -8.50 -1.95
N CYS A 927 22.38 -7.38 -1.21
CA CYS A 927 21.21 -6.69 -0.65
C CYS A 927 20.99 -5.31 -1.33
N SER A 928 19.92 -4.58 -0.98
CA SER A 928 19.49 -3.30 -1.60
C SER A 928 20.56 -2.23 -1.75
N ASN A 929 21.58 -2.27 -0.90
CA ASN A 929 22.77 -1.46 -1.01
C ASN A 929 23.94 -2.42 -1.13
N ARG A 930 24.73 -2.28 -2.20
CA ARG A 930 25.89 -3.16 -2.55
C ARG A 930 26.90 -3.34 -1.40
N ASN A 931 26.80 -2.51 -0.37
CA ASN A 931 27.58 -2.59 0.86
C ASN A 931 27.16 -3.72 1.81
N TYR A 932 25.98 -4.32 1.63
CA TYR A 932 25.49 -5.41 2.48
C TYR A 932 25.40 -6.72 1.72
N ASN A 933 25.81 -7.79 2.38
CA ASN A 933 25.80 -9.14 1.84
C ASN A 933 25.25 -10.10 2.90
N GLY A 934 24.12 -10.73 2.60
CA GLY A 934 23.55 -11.78 3.44
C GLY A 934 24.11 -13.17 3.12
N ARG A 935 23.26 -14.19 3.28
CA ARG A 935 23.52 -15.57 2.87
C ARG A 935 22.38 -16.08 2.00
N THR A 936 22.69 -16.34 0.73
CA THR A 936 21.76 -16.94 -0.23
C THR A 936 22.02 -18.43 -0.38
N SER A 937 20.98 -19.25 -0.26
CA SER A 937 20.96 -20.68 -0.54
C SER A 937 20.04 -20.97 -1.72
N ILE A 938 20.23 -22.09 -2.42
CA ILE A 938 19.36 -22.50 -3.53
C ILE A 938 18.89 -23.94 -3.38
N ILE A 939 17.66 -24.20 -3.81
CA ILE A 939 17.04 -25.51 -3.91
C ILE A 939 16.53 -25.69 -5.34
N LYS A 940 16.95 -26.77 -6.01
CA LYS A 940 16.39 -27.21 -7.29
C LYS A 940 15.32 -28.27 -7.03
N GLU A 941 14.11 -28.03 -7.52
CA GLU A 941 12.96 -28.94 -7.45
C GLU A 941 12.30 -29.13 -8.82
N GLY A 942 11.31 -30.01 -8.90
CA GLY A 942 10.56 -30.30 -10.13
C GLY A 942 11.37 -31.04 -11.19
N THR A 943 10.67 -31.63 -12.15
CA THR A 943 11.21 -32.64 -13.08
C THR A 943 12.16 -32.10 -14.16
N GLY A 944 12.08 -30.80 -14.49
CA GLY A 944 12.92 -30.16 -15.50
C GLY A 944 14.38 -29.98 -15.07
N TYR A 945 15.25 -29.54 -15.99
CA TYR A 945 16.62 -29.15 -15.66
C TYR A 945 16.74 -27.65 -15.37
N TRP A 946 17.68 -27.27 -14.51
CA TRP A 946 18.13 -25.89 -14.34
C TRP A 946 19.64 -25.81 -14.57
N ARG A 947 20.05 -25.13 -15.65
CA ARG A 947 21.45 -25.00 -16.05
C ARG A 947 22.03 -23.67 -15.64
N LEU A 948 23.08 -23.70 -14.82
CA LEU A 948 23.83 -22.53 -14.36
C LEU A 948 25.15 -22.43 -15.13
N THR A 949 25.32 -21.36 -15.91
CA THR A 949 26.57 -21.13 -16.66
C THR A 949 27.40 -19.97 -16.12
N GLY A 950 26.83 -19.14 -15.25
CA GLY A 950 27.47 -17.95 -14.69
C GLY A 950 28.48 -18.24 -13.58
N TYR A 951 29.13 -17.16 -13.11
CA TYR A 951 30.02 -17.18 -11.95
C TYR A 951 29.22 -16.82 -10.70
N ASN A 952 28.64 -17.82 -10.05
CA ASN A 952 27.75 -17.68 -8.89
C ASN A 952 28.56 -17.53 -7.60
N ILE A 953 28.25 -16.47 -6.84
CA ILE A 953 29.01 -16.04 -5.65
C ILE A 953 28.22 -16.08 -4.34
N TYR A 954 27.11 -16.82 -4.29
CA TYR A 954 26.36 -17.03 -3.06
C TYR A 954 27.14 -17.86 -2.03
N SER A 955 26.78 -17.77 -0.75
CA SER A 955 27.51 -18.40 0.37
C SER A 955 26.73 -19.49 1.13
N GLY A 956 25.44 -19.64 0.84
CA GLY A 956 24.56 -20.66 1.43
C GLY A 956 24.63 -22.02 0.74
N SER A 957 23.85 -22.97 1.24
CA SER A 957 23.84 -24.35 0.75
C SER A 957 23.16 -24.50 -0.61
N THR A 958 23.48 -25.58 -1.31
CA THR A 958 22.78 -26.02 -2.52
C THR A 958 22.07 -27.33 -2.22
N ARG A 959 20.77 -27.45 -2.50
CA ARG A 959 20.04 -28.72 -2.40
C ARG A 959 19.39 -29.06 -3.74
N ILE A 960 19.39 -30.33 -4.11
CA ILE A 960 18.69 -30.84 -5.29
C ILE A 960 17.69 -31.87 -4.80
N THR A 961 16.42 -31.48 -4.74
CA THR A 961 15.34 -32.35 -4.25
C THR A 961 14.71 -33.16 -5.37
N ASP A 962 14.67 -32.61 -6.60
CA ASP A 962 14.13 -33.28 -7.79
C ASP A 962 14.69 -32.66 -9.10
N GLY A 963 14.56 -33.40 -10.21
CA GLY A 963 15.07 -33.03 -11.54
C GLY A 963 16.59 -32.90 -11.59
N LYS A 964 17.09 -32.09 -12.54
CA LYS A 964 18.55 -31.97 -12.79
C LYS A 964 19.04 -30.54 -12.53
N LEU A 965 20.04 -30.37 -11.67
CA LEU A 965 20.83 -29.13 -11.57
C LEU A 965 22.12 -29.31 -12.38
N ILE A 966 22.28 -28.54 -13.46
CA ILE A 966 23.47 -28.62 -14.33
C ILE A 966 24.37 -27.41 -14.02
N VAL A 967 25.55 -27.63 -13.45
CA VAL A 967 26.52 -26.59 -13.15
C VAL A 967 27.62 -26.62 -14.21
N ASN A 968 27.55 -25.72 -15.17
CA ASN A 968 28.60 -25.50 -16.18
C ASN A 968 29.46 -24.27 -15.89
N GLY A 969 29.00 -23.40 -14.99
CA GLY A 969 29.74 -22.26 -14.50
C GLY A 969 30.57 -22.56 -13.25
N THR A 970 30.70 -21.57 -12.38
CA THR A 970 31.38 -21.71 -11.09
C THR A 970 30.42 -21.35 -9.96
N ASN A 971 30.34 -22.18 -8.92
CA ASN A 971 29.65 -21.90 -7.66
C ASN A 971 30.70 -21.77 -6.55
N THR A 972 30.92 -20.56 -6.03
CA THR A 972 31.98 -20.30 -5.04
C THR A 972 31.60 -20.65 -3.61
N SER A 973 30.34 -21.01 -3.33
CA SER A 973 29.90 -21.41 -2.00
C SER A 973 30.71 -22.60 -1.50
N THR A 974 31.17 -22.53 -0.26
CA THR A 974 31.82 -23.64 0.46
C THR A 974 30.85 -24.41 1.34
N ALA A 975 29.61 -23.91 1.52
CA ALA A 975 28.56 -24.61 2.23
C ALA A 975 28.14 -25.87 1.47
N ALA A 976 27.61 -26.88 2.17
CA ALA A 976 27.35 -28.19 1.59
C ALA A 976 26.40 -28.14 0.37
N THR A 977 26.70 -28.97 -0.62
CA THR A 977 25.79 -29.32 -1.71
C THR A 977 25.25 -30.72 -1.47
N THR A 978 23.93 -30.87 -1.39
CA THR A 978 23.27 -32.17 -1.13
C THR A 978 22.33 -32.51 -2.27
N VAL A 979 22.52 -33.69 -2.87
CA VAL A 979 21.60 -34.27 -3.85
C VAL A 979 20.71 -35.26 -3.10
N GLU A 980 19.41 -34.98 -2.98
CA GLU A 980 18.47 -35.73 -2.12
C GLU A 980 17.58 -36.67 -2.93
N GLY A 981 17.02 -36.22 -4.05
CA GLY A 981 16.14 -37.02 -4.92
C GLY A 981 16.28 -36.75 -6.42
N GLY A 982 17.16 -35.82 -6.82
CA GLY A 982 17.42 -35.48 -8.21
C GLY A 982 18.83 -35.84 -8.68
N MET A 983 19.34 -35.07 -9.63
CA MET A 983 20.63 -35.25 -10.30
C MET A 983 21.46 -33.96 -10.25
N LEU A 984 22.70 -34.04 -9.78
CA LEU A 984 23.70 -32.99 -10.02
C LEU A 984 24.50 -33.35 -11.27
N ALA A 985 24.62 -32.41 -12.21
CA ALA A 985 25.36 -32.62 -13.45
C ALA A 985 26.20 -31.41 -13.86
N GLY A 986 26.96 -31.55 -14.93
CA GLY A 986 27.67 -30.45 -15.59
C GLY A 986 29.18 -30.58 -15.60
N GLN A 987 29.83 -29.59 -16.20
CA GLN A 987 31.28 -29.52 -16.41
C GLN A 987 31.97 -28.40 -15.61
N GLY A 988 31.24 -27.81 -14.67
CA GLY A 988 31.64 -26.62 -13.92
C GLY A 988 32.44 -26.93 -12.67
N ARG A 989 32.53 -25.93 -11.78
CA ARG A 989 33.21 -26.04 -10.50
C ARG A 989 32.31 -25.66 -9.33
N LEU A 990 32.26 -26.52 -8.32
CA LEU A 990 31.68 -26.26 -7.02
C LEU A 990 32.81 -26.21 -5.97
N TYR A 991 32.84 -25.15 -5.17
CA TYR A 991 33.78 -25.04 -4.03
C TYR A 991 33.27 -25.72 -2.75
N SER A 992 32.11 -26.36 -2.84
CA SER A 992 31.45 -27.09 -1.77
C SER A 992 31.84 -28.56 -1.75
N ARG A 993 31.65 -29.19 -0.59
CA ARG A 993 31.57 -30.64 -0.50
C ARG A 993 30.21 -31.08 -1.02
N VAL A 994 30.19 -32.11 -1.88
CA VAL A 994 28.99 -32.71 -2.46
C VAL A 994 28.67 -34.01 -1.73
N THR A 995 27.42 -34.17 -1.31
CA THR A 995 26.88 -35.43 -0.78
C THR A 995 25.72 -35.90 -1.66
N VAL A 996 25.78 -37.14 -2.14
CA VAL A 996 24.71 -37.75 -2.95
C VAL A 996 24.01 -38.80 -2.08
N GLN A 997 22.72 -38.58 -1.82
CA GLN A 997 21.90 -39.46 -0.98
C GLN A 997 21.41 -40.70 -1.74
N ALA A 998 20.87 -41.66 -0.99
CA ALA A 998 20.24 -42.85 -1.56
C ALA A 998 19.13 -42.46 -2.57
N GLY A 999 19.13 -43.06 -3.76
CA GLY A 999 18.19 -42.77 -4.83
C GLY A 999 18.50 -41.52 -5.66
N ALA A 1000 19.55 -40.76 -5.31
CA ALA A 1000 19.95 -39.55 -6.03
C ALA A 1000 21.20 -39.79 -6.91
N GLY A 1001 21.39 -38.93 -7.91
CA GLY A 1001 22.39 -39.12 -8.96
C GLY A 1001 23.47 -38.03 -9.04
N LEU A 1002 24.63 -38.41 -9.57
CA LEU A 1002 25.68 -37.52 -10.07
C LEU A 1002 26.05 -37.87 -11.52
N GLU A 1003 26.14 -36.88 -12.40
CA GLU A 1003 26.48 -37.06 -13.82
C GLU A 1003 27.46 -35.96 -14.26
N PRO A 1004 28.78 -36.16 -14.11
CA PRO A 1004 29.75 -35.20 -14.64
C PRO A 1004 29.54 -35.09 -16.15
N GLY A 1005 29.27 -33.89 -16.66
CA GLY A 1005 28.88 -33.70 -18.06
C GLY A 1005 27.54 -33.01 -18.31
N ASP A 1006 27.40 -32.49 -19.52
CA ASP A 1006 26.18 -31.88 -20.06
C ASP A 1006 26.06 -32.26 -21.55
N GLY A 1007 25.91 -33.56 -21.82
CA GLY A 1007 25.79 -34.11 -23.17
C GLY A 1007 27.12 -34.52 -23.83
N GLY A 1008 28.18 -34.73 -23.06
CA GLY A 1008 29.46 -35.27 -23.53
C GLY A 1008 30.54 -35.32 -22.45
N ILE A 1009 31.62 -36.03 -22.76
CA ILE A 1009 32.74 -36.29 -21.85
C ILE A 1009 33.37 -34.99 -21.33
N SER A 1010 33.38 -34.80 -20.02
CA SER A 1010 33.90 -33.59 -19.38
C SER A 1010 34.39 -33.81 -17.95
N THR A 1011 34.70 -32.73 -17.22
CA THR A 1011 35.13 -32.81 -15.83
C THR A 1011 34.29 -31.90 -14.94
N LEU A 1012 33.65 -32.48 -13.92
CA LEU A 1012 33.02 -31.73 -12.83
C LEU A 1012 34.01 -31.57 -11.68
N SER A 1013 34.26 -30.34 -11.24
CA SER A 1013 35.17 -30.06 -10.13
C SER A 1013 34.42 -29.79 -8.82
N VAL A 1014 34.82 -30.43 -7.72
CA VAL A 1014 34.18 -30.31 -6.39
C VAL A 1014 35.22 -30.17 -5.28
N ALA A 1015 34.84 -29.68 -4.09
CA ALA A 1015 35.80 -29.62 -2.98
C ALA A 1015 35.99 -30.96 -2.27
N GLY A 1016 34.98 -31.83 -2.27
CA GLY A 1016 34.94 -33.16 -1.65
C GLY A 1016 33.70 -33.89 -2.16
N LEU A 1017 33.73 -35.23 -2.23
CA LEU A 1017 32.57 -36.02 -2.65
C LEU A 1017 32.27 -37.14 -1.65
N THR A 1018 31.00 -37.27 -1.27
CA THR A 1018 30.48 -38.39 -0.47
C THR A 1018 29.33 -39.03 -1.22
N LEU A 1019 29.52 -40.28 -1.63
CA LEU A 1019 28.45 -41.11 -2.19
C LEU A 1019 27.91 -41.98 -1.05
N ASN A 1020 26.59 -41.92 -0.80
CA ASN A 1020 25.94 -42.78 0.18
C ASN A 1020 25.46 -44.09 -0.47
N SER A 1021 25.19 -45.10 0.35
CA SER A 1021 24.58 -46.36 -0.09
C SER A 1021 23.31 -46.10 -0.89
N GLY A 1022 23.12 -46.80 -2.01
CA GLY A 1022 22.00 -46.61 -2.93
C GLY A 1022 22.01 -45.31 -3.75
N SER A 1023 23.04 -44.46 -3.67
CA SER A 1023 23.25 -43.37 -4.65
C SER A 1023 23.79 -43.93 -5.97
N TYR A 1024 23.75 -43.14 -7.05
CA TYR A 1024 24.36 -43.56 -8.31
C TYR A 1024 25.17 -42.45 -9.00
N VAL A 1025 26.20 -42.84 -9.73
CA VAL A 1025 27.04 -41.95 -10.54
C VAL A 1025 27.06 -42.45 -11.97
N ASN A 1026 26.68 -41.59 -12.92
CA ASN A 1026 26.72 -41.88 -14.35
C ASN A 1026 27.98 -41.27 -14.95
N MET A 1027 28.78 -42.07 -15.67
CA MET A 1027 30.00 -41.65 -16.33
C MET A 1027 30.01 -42.13 -17.77
N ASP A 1028 30.26 -41.22 -18.72
CA ASP A 1028 30.50 -41.58 -20.10
C ASP A 1028 31.98 -42.00 -20.29
N LEU A 1029 32.18 -43.14 -20.96
CA LEU A 1029 33.48 -43.66 -21.36
C LEU A 1029 33.56 -43.71 -22.88
N ASP A 1030 34.67 -43.24 -23.44
CA ASP A 1030 35.00 -43.46 -24.85
C ASP A 1030 36.30 -44.26 -24.93
N ALA A 1031 36.15 -45.56 -25.13
CA ALA A 1031 37.23 -46.53 -25.28
C ALA A 1031 38.05 -46.31 -26.56
N THR A 1032 37.49 -45.62 -27.57
CA THR A 1032 38.22 -45.34 -28.82
C THR A 1032 39.31 -44.31 -28.60
N ASN A 1033 39.06 -43.33 -27.74
CA ASN A 1033 39.96 -42.21 -27.46
C ASN A 1033 40.56 -42.26 -26.04
N THR A 1034 40.24 -43.27 -25.24
CA THR A 1034 40.62 -43.39 -23.82
C THR A 1034 40.23 -42.14 -23.01
N SER A 1035 39.10 -41.54 -23.34
CA SER A 1035 38.55 -40.36 -22.65
C SER A 1035 37.35 -40.76 -21.79
N ASN A 1036 37.10 -40.02 -20.73
CA ASN A 1036 36.04 -40.32 -19.78
C ASN A 1036 35.53 -39.08 -19.07
N ASP A 1037 34.28 -39.14 -18.62
CA ASP A 1037 33.79 -38.24 -17.59
C ASP A 1037 34.60 -38.36 -16.31
N LYS A 1038 34.83 -37.22 -15.67
CA LYS A 1038 35.69 -37.15 -14.50
C LYS A 1038 35.09 -36.28 -13.42
N VAL A 1039 35.21 -36.74 -12.17
CA VAL A 1039 35.07 -35.87 -11.00
C VAL A 1039 36.46 -35.50 -10.47
N SER A 1040 36.75 -34.21 -10.44
CA SER A 1040 37.98 -33.67 -9.85
C SER A 1040 37.68 -33.10 -8.47
N SER A 1041 38.13 -33.78 -7.42
CA SER A 1041 37.98 -33.36 -6.03
C SER A 1041 39.26 -32.74 -5.47
N THR A 1042 39.16 -31.61 -4.76
CA THR A 1042 40.32 -31.05 -4.04
C THR A 1042 40.57 -31.70 -2.67
N SER A 1043 39.62 -32.49 -2.16
CA SER A 1043 39.70 -33.22 -0.89
C SER A 1043 39.46 -34.71 -1.15
N GLY A 1044 39.06 -35.46 -0.13
CA GLY A 1044 38.79 -36.89 -0.24
C GLY A 1044 37.46 -37.21 -0.95
N VAL A 1045 37.39 -38.42 -1.49
CA VAL A 1045 36.17 -39.03 -2.05
C VAL A 1045 35.85 -40.30 -1.26
N LEU A 1046 34.60 -40.41 -0.79
CA LEU A 1046 34.04 -41.65 -0.24
C LEU A 1046 33.16 -42.33 -1.30
N TYR A 1047 33.52 -43.57 -1.64
CA TYR A 1047 32.77 -44.44 -2.55
C TYR A 1047 31.75 -45.30 -1.81
N ASN A 1048 30.55 -45.34 -2.37
CA ASN A 1048 29.43 -46.22 -2.05
C ASN A 1048 28.47 -46.19 -3.26
N GLY A 1049 27.32 -46.87 -3.18
CA GLY A 1049 26.32 -46.81 -4.24
C GLY A 1049 26.79 -47.43 -5.57
N ILE A 1050 26.16 -47.02 -6.67
CA ILE A 1050 26.28 -47.65 -7.99
C ILE A 1050 27.08 -46.75 -8.95
N LEU A 1051 28.08 -47.31 -9.62
CA LEU A 1051 28.80 -46.65 -10.73
C LEU A 1051 28.24 -47.14 -12.06
N ASN A 1052 27.49 -46.29 -12.78
CA ASN A 1052 26.97 -46.58 -14.11
C ASN A 1052 27.90 -46.03 -15.19
N LEU A 1053 28.25 -46.88 -16.16
CA LEU A 1053 29.17 -46.57 -17.24
C LEU A 1053 28.43 -46.62 -18.59
N ASN A 1054 28.40 -45.49 -19.27
CA ASN A 1054 27.93 -45.40 -20.64
C ASN A 1054 29.13 -45.53 -21.58
N ILE A 1055 29.33 -46.71 -22.14
CA ILE A 1055 30.54 -47.03 -22.91
C ILE A 1055 30.30 -46.83 -24.40
N THR A 1056 31.15 -46.00 -25.01
CA THR A 1056 31.30 -45.85 -26.46
C THR A 1056 32.61 -46.50 -26.91
N GLY A 1057 32.55 -47.36 -27.93
CA GLY A 1057 33.71 -48.13 -28.40
C GLY A 1057 33.88 -49.49 -27.69
N GLU A 1058 34.88 -50.25 -28.11
CA GLU A 1058 35.19 -51.58 -27.57
C GLU A 1058 36.36 -51.49 -26.57
N LEU A 1059 36.14 -51.98 -25.35
CA LEU A 1059 37.13 -52.02 -24.27
C LEU A 1059 38.14 -53.15 -24.48
N LYS A 1060 39.38 -52.92 -24.07
CA LYS A 1060 40.49 -53.88 -24.17
C LYS A 1060 41.21 -54.02 -22.84
N ILE A 1061 41.77 -55.20 -22.60
CA ILE A 1061 42.66 -55.44 -21.46
C ILE A 1061 43.82 -54.43 -21.51
N GLY A 1062 44.02 -53.70 -20.42
CA GLY A 1062 44.98 -52.62 -20.29
C GLY A 1062 44.40 -51.22 -20.47
N ASP A 1063 43.15 -51.07 -20.92
CA ASP A 1063 42.48 -49.77 -20.93
C ASP A 1063 42.30 -49.25 -19.50
N SER A 1064 42.44 -47.93 -19.34
CA SER A 1064 42.41 -47.29 -18.03
C SER A 1064 41.82 -45.89 -18.12
N PHE A 1065 40.85 -45.60 -17.25
CA PHE A 1065 40.08 -44.35 -17.22
C PHE A 1065 40.17 -43.71 -15.83
N THR A 1066 40.55 -42.43 -15.77
CA THR A 1066 40.64 -41.73 -14.47
C THR A 1066 39.31 -41.05 -14.18
N LEU A 1067 38.40 -41.79 -13.54
CA LEU A 1067 37.05 -41.32 -13.22
C LEU A 1067 37.03 -40.33 -12.05
N PHE A 1068 37.93 -40.49 -11.09
CA PHE A 1068 38.02 -39.64 -9.90
C PHE A 1068 39.46 -39.23 -9.63
N SER A 1069 39.68 -37.93 -9.41
CA SER A 1069 40.98 -37.39 -8.98
C SER A 1069 40.81 -36.71 -7.63
N ALA A 1070 41.50 -37.17 -6.59
CA ALA A 1070 41.34 -36.69 -5.22
C ALA A 1070 42.64 -36.80 -4.40
N SER A 1071 42.70 -36.12 -3.25
CA SER A 1071 43.84 -36.27 -2.31
C SER A 1071 43.71 -37.50 -1.40
N GLY A 1072 42.54 -38.13 -1.35
CA GLY A 1072 42.29 -39.36 -0.61
C GLY A 1072 41.07 -40.11 -1.14
N HIS A 1073 41.12 -41.43 -1.10
CA HIS A 1073 40.12 -42.35 -1.64
C HIS A 1073 39.73 -43.35 -0.55
N THR A 1074 38.44 -43.45 -0.21
CA THR A 1074 37.94 -44.38 0.81
C THR A 1074 36.64 -45.04 0.36
N GLY A 1075 36.32 -46.21 0.92
CA GLY A 1075 35.12 -46.98 0.56
C GLY A 1075 35.26 -47.76 -0.77
N SER A 1076 34.15 -48.32 -1.23
CA SER A 1076 34.02 -49.07 -2.49
C SER A 1076 32.60 -48.90 -3.05
N PHE A 1077 32.44 -48.98 -4.37
CA PHE A 1077 31.09 -49.07 -4.96
C PHE A 1077 30.39 -50.36 -4.54
N GLU A 1078 29.07 -50.28 -4.34
CA GLU A 1078 28.20 -51.44 -4.14
C GLU A 1078 28.07 -52.26 -5.44
N GLU A 1079 28.04 -51.56 -6.57
CA GLU A 1079 27.92 -52.15 -7.90
C GLU A 1079 28.59 -51.25 -8.96
N ILE A 1080 29.17 -51.87 -9.99
CA ILE A 1080 29.59 -51.20 -11.23
C ILE A 1080 28.73 -51.78 -12.36
N VAL A 1081 28.12 -50.93 -13.18
CA VAL A 1081 27.23 -51.30 -14.27
C VAL A 1081 27.83 -50.81 -15.59
N PRO A 1082 28.10 -51.70 -16.57
CA PRO A 1082 27.88 -53.15 -16.53
C PRO A 1082 28.84 -53.86 -15.56
N ALA A 1083 28.41 -55.00 -15.01
CA ALA A 1083 29.15 -55.77 -14.00
C ALA A 1083 30.53 -56.27 -14.47
N ILE A 1084 30.70 -56.49 -15.78
CA ILE A 1084 31.98 -56.82 -16.41
C ILE A 1084 32.22 -55.90 -17.62
N PRO A 1085 33.49 -55.56 -17.94
CA PRO A 1085 33.83 -54.72 -19.10
C PRO A 1085 33.61 -55.45 -20.44
N GLY A 1086 33.67 -56.77 -20.45
CA GLY A 1086 33.55 -57.63 -21.62
C GLY A 1086 33.95 -59.07 -21.30
N ASP A 1087 33.72 -59.99 -22.23
CA ASP A 1087 34.03 -61.41 -22.04
C ASP A 1087 35.51 -61.64 -21.71
N GLY A 1088 35.78 -62.37 -20.62
CA GLY A 1088 37.14 -62.65 -20.15
C GLY A 1088 37.87 -61.46 -19.51
N MET A 1089 37.17 -60.36 -19.26
CA MET A 1089 37.70 -59.15 -18.64
C MET A 1089 37.01 -58.87 -17.30
N GLN A 1090 37.68 -58.16 -16.39
CA GLN A 1090 37.12 -57.70 -15.12
C GLN A 1090 37.49 -56.24 -14.87
N TRP A 1091 36.66 -55.55 -14.09
CA TRP A 1091 36.96 -54.20 -13.62
C TRP A 1091 37.93 -54.26 -12.43
N ASP A 1092 39.02 -53.50 -12.49
CA ASP A 1092 39.79 -53.09 -11.30
C ASP A 1092 39.54 -51.60 -11.06
N PHE A 1093 39.01 -51.28 -9.88
CA PHE A 1093 38.81 -49.90 -9.47
C PHE A 1093 39.68 -49.58 -8.27
N THR A 1094 40.79 -48.88 -8.52
CA THR A 1094 41.78 -48.55 -7.49
C THR A 1094 42.08 -47.05 -7.51
N ASN A 1095 41.92 -46.39 -6.35
CA ASN A 1095 42.24 -44.97 -6.15
C ASN A 1095 41.66 -44.02 -7.23
N GLY A 1096 40.40 -44.25 -7.63
CA GLY A 1096 39.71 -43.40 -8.60
C GLY A 1096 39.99 -43.69 -10.07
N VAL A 1097 40.84 -44.67 -10.35
CA VAL A 1097 41.12 -45.17 -11.71
C VAL A 1097 40.37 -46.47 -11.91
N LEU A 1098 39.62 -46.55 -13.01
CA LEU A 1098 38.96 -47.76 -13.48
C LEU A 1098 39.78 -48.37 -14.62
N SER A 1099 40.28 -49.58 -14.41
CA SER A 1099 41.10 -50.31 -15.37
C SER A 1099 40.42 -51.60 -15.80
N VAL A 1100 40.67 -52.00 -17.05
CA VAL A 1100 40.20 -53.26 -17.62
C VAL A 1100 41.32 -54.29 -17.51
N GLU A 1101 41.12 -55.31 -16.69
CA GLU A 1101 42.09 -56.39 -16.50
C GLU A 1101 41.59 -57.72 -17.09
N ALA A 1102 42.51 -58.66 -17.30
CA ALA A 1102 42.12 -60.04 -17.60
C ALA A 1102 41.42 -60.65 -16.38
N ALA A 1103 40.27 -61.30 -16.58
CA ALA A 1103 39.58 -62.00 -15.50
C ALA A 1103 40.48 -63.12 -14.95
N THR A 1104 40.83 -63.05 -13.66
CA THR A 1104 41.71 -64.03 -12.99
C THR A 1104 40.95 -65.25 -12.44
N SER A 1105 39.62 -65.22 -12.50
CA SER A 1105 38.72 -66.33 -12.19
C SER A 1105 37.50 -66.28 -13.10
N VAL A 1106 36.99 -67.45 -13.50
CA VAL A 1106 35.73 -67.57 -14.24
C VAL A 1106 34.58 -67.16 -13.30
N TYR A 1107 33.96 -66.02 -13.54
CA TYR A 1107 32.67 -65.66 -12.93
C TYR A 1107 31.58 -66.48 -13.65
N GLU A 1108 31.41 -67.74 -13.26
CA GLU A 1108 30.19 -68.49 -13.57
C GLU A 1108 29.07 -67.94 -12.69
N ASN A 1109 28.23 -67.08 -13.27
CA ASN A 1109 26.97 -66.71 -12.65
C ASN A 1109 25.97 -67.87 -12.85
N SER A 1110 26.19 -68.97 -12.12
CA SER A 1110 25.28 -70.11 -12.13
C SER A 1110 24.12 -69.84 -11.18
N ILE A 1111 23.01 -69.32 -11.72
CA ILE A 1111 21.68 -69.78 -11.30
C ILE A 1111 21.16 -70.70 -12.41
N SER A 1112 21.77 -71.87 -12.52
CA SER A 1112 21.29 -72.97 -13.35
C SER A 1112 20.11 -73.63 -12.65
N SER A 1113 18.88 -73.29 -13.03
CA SER A 1113 17.73 -74.23 -13.13
C SER A 1113 16.38 -73.57 -13.36
N MET A 1114 16.23 -72.24 -13.25
CA MET A 1114 14.94 -71.60 -13.48
C MET A 1114 14.83 -71.03 -14.89
N ASN A 1115 13.89 -71.56 -15.67
CA ASN A 1115 13.55 -70.98 -16.93
C ASN A 1115 12.06 -70.66 -17.04
N ILE A 1116 11.78 -69.40 -17.38
CA ILE A 1116 10.42 -68.93 -17.62
C ILE A 1116 10.27 -68.70 -19.12
N TYR A 1117 9.51 -69.58 -19.77
CA TYR A 1117 9.26 -69.46 -21.19
C TYR A 1117 7.78 -69.18 -21.43
N PRO A 1118 7.44 -68.06 -22.10
CA PRO A 1118 6.08 -67.89 -22.60
C PRO A 1118 5.84 -68.87 -23.74
N ASN A 1119 4.65 -69.47 -23.82
CA ASN A 1119 4.14 -70.03 -25.06
C ASN A 1119 3.10 -69.05 -25.65
N PRO A 1120 3.53 -68.02 -26.39
CA PRO A 1120 2.66 -66.91 -26.82
C PRO A 1120 1.61 -67.31 -27.86
N VAL A 1121 1.63 -68.56 -28.36
CA VAL A 1121 0.63 -69.07 -29.29
C VAL A 1121 -0.58 -69.67 -28.56
N GLN A 1122 -0.43 -70.05 -27.28
CA GLN A 1122 -1.46 -70.74 -26.49
C GLN A 1122 -1.90 -69.99 -25.22
N ASP A 1123 -1.43 -68.75 -24.99
CA ASP A 1123 -1.71 -67.96 -23.79
C ASP A 1123 -1.37 -68.71 -22.47
N LEU A 1124 -0.27 -69.50 -22.49
CA LEU A 1124 0.27 -70.24 -21.35
C LEU A 1124 1.66 -69.72 -20.96
N LEU A 1125 1.94 -69.70 -19.66
CA LEU A 1125 3.25 -69.43 -19.10
C LEU A 1125 3.81 -70.71 -18.47
N HIS A 1126 4.96 -71.15 -18.96
CA HIS A 1126 5.68 -72.30 -18.40
C HIS A 1126 6.82 -71.83 -17.51
N ILE A 1127 6.91 -72.41 -16.33
CA ILE A 1127 7.96 -72.17 -15.35
C ILE A 1127 8.55 -73.54 -15.00
N ASP A 1128 9.74 -73.80 -15.54
CA ASP A 1128 10.57 -74.96 -15.20
C ASP A 1128 11.51 -74.54 -14.08
N LEU A 1129 11.46 -75.29 -12.98
CA LEU A 1129 12.22 -75.01 -11.76
C LEU A 1129 13.33 -76.04 -11.51
N GLY A 1130 13.50 -77.03 -12.38
CA GLY A 1130 14.42 -78.14 -12.13
C GLY A 1130 14.02 -79.04 -10.94
N PRO A 1131 14.72 -80.17 -10.73
CA PRO A 1131 14.28 -81.23 -9.81
C PRO A 1131 14.63 -81.01 -8.32
N ASP A 1132 15.31 -79.92 -7.97
CA ASP A 1132 16.04 -79.81 -6.70
C ASP A 1132 15.23 -79.22 -5.52
N TYR A 1133 13.94 -78.94 -5.71
CA TYR A 1133 13.09 -78.26 -4.72
C TYR A 1133 11.95 -79.16 -4.21
N ALA A 1134 11.54 -79.01 -2.94
CA ALA A 1134 10.48 -79.83 -2.36
C ALA A 1134 9.07 -79.20 -2.50
N GLU A 1135 8.93 -77.91 -2.18
CA GLU A 1135 7.72 -77.10 -2.38
C GLU A 1135 8.08 -75.67 -2.78
N VAL A 1136 7.27 -75.06 -3.65
CA VAL A 1136 7.46 -73.72 -4.19
C VAL A 1136 6.16 -72.94 -4.10
N GLN A 1137 6.17 -71.81 -3.41
CA GLN A 1137 5.03 -70.90 -3.39
C GLN A 1137 5.19 -69.84 -4.48
N LEU A 1138 4.24 -69.80 -5.41
CA LEU A 1138 4.18 -68.84 -6.50
C LEU A 1138 3.08 -67.82 -6.22
N SER A 1139 3.43 -66.53 -6.23
CA SER A 1139 2.46 -65.44 -6.31
C SER A 1139 2.66 -64.56 -7.54
N LEU A 1140 1.55 -64.11 -8.12
CA LEU A 1140 1.51 -63.22 -9.27
C LEU A 1140 0.85 -61.92 -8.85
N VAL A 1141 1.52 -60.80 -9.09
CA VAL A 1141 1.14 -59.49 -8.55
C VAL A 1141 1.16 -58.45 -9.68
N THR A 1142 0.15 -57.59 -9.76
CA THR A 1142 0.13 -56.49 -10.73
C THR A 1142 1.23 -55.47 -10.44
N ALA A 1143 1.53 -54.58 -11.40
CA ALA A 1143 2.45 -53.46 -11.17
C ALA A 1143 2.03 -52.49 -10.05
N THR A 1144 0.75 -52.49 -9.67
CA THR A 1144 0.22 -51.71 -8.54
C THR A 1144 0.29 -52.46 -7.21
N GLY A 1145 0.89 -53.67 -7.17
CA GLY A 1145 1.06 -54.46 -5.96
C GLY A 1145 -0.14 -55.35 -5.60
N LYS A 1146 -1.14 -55.49 -6.47
CA LYS A 1146 -2.32 -56.33 -6.21
C LYS A 1146 -2.04 -57.79 -6.57
N GLU A 1147 -2.13 -58.68 -5.58
CA GLU A 1147 -2.00 -60.13 -5.80
C GLU A 1147 -3.21 -60.66 -6.58
N VAL A 1148 -2.93 -61.36 -7.67
CA VAL A 1148 -3.92 -61.94 -8.60
C VAL A 1148 -3.86 -63.46 -8.64
N LEU A 1149 -2.76 -64.08 -8.21
CA LEU A 1149 -2.64 -65.52 -8.02
C LEU A 1149 -1.67 -65.82 -6.88
N ASN A 1150 -1.95 -66.86 -6.08
CA ASN A 1150 -1.05 -67.35 -5.04
C ASN A 1150 -1.31 -68.84 -4.77
N GLN A 1151 -0.34 -69.69 -5.13
CA GLN A 1151 -0.48 -71.15 -5.08
C GLN A 1151 0.85 -71.83 -4.74
N ILE A 1152 0.76 -73.03 -4.17
CA ILE A 1152 1.91 -73.85 -3.80
C ILE A 1152 1.98 -75.06 -4.74
N TYR A 1153 3.18 -75.30 -5.28
CA TYR A 1153 3.50 -76.40 -6.18
C TYR A 1153 4.57 -77.29 -5.55
N LYS A 1154 4.60 -78.58 -5.91
CA LYS A 1154 5.70 -79.46 -5.53
C LYS A 1154 6.88 -79.23 -6.47
N GLY A 1155 8.09 -79.22 -5.95
CA GLY A 1155 9.25 -78.98 -6.81
C GLY A 1155 9.58 -80.20 -7.70
N GLY A 1156 10.18 -79.92 -8.85
CA GLY A 1156 10.41 -80.88 -9.94
C GLY A 1156 9.26 -81.02 -10.95
N GLU A 1157 8.13 -80.34 -10.75
CA GLU A 1157 7.04 -80.25 -11.74
C GLU A 1157 7.18 -78.99 -12.60
N ASP A 1158 6.97 -79.13 -13.92
CA ASP A 1158 6.78 -77.99 -14.82
C ASP A 1158 5.48 -77.27 -14.45
N ILE A 1159 5.58 -76.03 -13.98
CA ILE A 1159 4.41 -75.24 -13.64
C ILE A 1159 3.88 -74.58 -14.91
N VAL A 1160 2.64 -74.90 -15.27
CA VAL A 1160 1.96 -74.34 -16.45
C VAL A 1160 0.78 -73.48 -16.01
N LEU A 1161 0.92 -72.17 -16.16
CA LEU A 1161 -0.10 -71.19 -15.80
C LEU A 1161 -0.86 -70.72 -17.03
N PRO A 1162 -2.20 -70.91 -17.09
CA PRO A 1162 -3.03 -70.26 -18.09
C PRO A 1162 -3.13 -68.77 -17.76
N VAL A 1163 -2.69 -67.93 -18.70
CA VAL A 1163 -2.65 -66.47 -18.52
C VAL A 1163 -3.68 -65.73 -19.38
N GLU A 1164 -4.53 -66.46 -20.12
CA GLU A 1164 -5.58 -65.88 -20.98
C GLU A 1164 -6.58 -64.99 -20.23
N GLN A 1165 -6.81 -65.26 -18.93
CA GLN A 1165 -7.80 -64.54 -18.11
C GLN A 1165 -7.22 -63.28 -17.46
N LEU A 1166 -5.91 -63.05 -17.57
CA LEU A 1166 -5.25 -61.89 -16.99
C LEU A 1166 -5.40 -60.68 -17.91
N GLN A 1167 -5.78 -59.53 -17.33
CA GLN A 1167 -5.90 -58.28 -18.08
C GLN A 1167 -4.54 -57.79 -18.58
N ARG A 1168 -4.49 -57.04 -19.68
CA ARG A 1168 -3.23 -56.52 -20.23
C ARG A 1168 -2.49 -55.66 -19.20
N GLY A 1169 -1.21 -55.96 -18.98
CA GLY A 1169 -0.39 -55.24 -18.00
C GLY A 1169 0.95 -55.92 -17.70
N ILE A 1170 1.72 -55.29 -16.82
CA ILE A 1170 2.95 -55.86 -16.25
C ILE A 1170 2.60 -56.59 -14.98
N TYR A 1171 3.05 -57.85 -14.88
CA TYR A 1171 2.88 -58.69 -13.71
C TYR A 1171 4.25 -59.14 -13.20
N PHE A 1172 4.39 -59.10 -11.89
CA PHE A 1172 5.52 -59.61 -11.16
C PHE A 1172 5.21 -61.03 -10.69
N ILE A 1173 6.14 -61.94 -10.93
CA ILE A 1173 6.08 -63.32 -10.50
C ILE A 1173 7.05 -63.44 -9.34
N ASN A 1174 6.51 -63.74 -8.16
CA ASN A 1174 7.30 -63.98 -6.98
C ASN A 1174 7.25 -65.48 -6.69
N LEU A 1175 8.42 -66.07 -6.53
CA LEU A 1175 8.58 -67.45 -6.08
C LEU A 1175 9.24 -67.40 -4.71
N ASP A 1176 8.60 -68.02 -3.73
CA ASP A 1176 9.20 -68.29 -2.43
C ASP A 1176 9.55 -69.78 -2.39
N VAL A 1177 10.85 -70.06 -2.45
CA VAL A 1177 11.42 -71.41 -2.48
C VAL A 1177 12.35 -71.53 -1.29
N ASP A 1178 12.03 -72.41 -0.35
CA ASP A 1178 12.81 -72.63 0.88
C ASP A 1178 13.21 -71.31 1.62
N LYS A 1179 12.28 -70.33 1.63
CA LYS A 1179 12.44 -69.00 2.25
C LYS A 1179 13.37 -68.04 1.50
N VAL A 1180 13.74 -68.35 0.26
CA VAL A 1180 14.41 -67.44 -0.66
C VAL A 1180 13.38 -66.89 -1.63
N LYS A 1181 13.23 -65.56 -1.64
CA LYS A 1181 12.27 -64.87 -2.50
C LYS A 1181 12.95 -64.46 -3.80
N ILE A 1182 12.48 -65.02 -4.91
CA ILE A 1182 12.95 -64.71 -6.26
C ILE A 1182 11.83 -63.96 -6.97
N THR A 1183 12.13 -62.78 -7.52
CA THR A 1183 11.16 -61.98 -8.25
C THR A 1183 11.59 -61.81 -9.69
N GLY A 1184 10.78 -62.33 -10.62
CA GLY A 1184 10.88 -62.02 -12.04
C GLY A 1184 9.71 -61.15 -12.48
N PHE A 1185 9.80 -60.55 -13.67
CA PHE A 1185 8.67 -59.83 -14.27
C PHE A 1185 8.34 -60.37 -15.66
N LYS A 1186 7.06 -60.37 -15.99
CA LYS A 1186 6.58 -60.67 -17.34
C LYS A 1186 5.57 -59.64 -17.79
N VAL A 1187 5.77 -59.18 -19.02
CA VAL A 1187 4.76 -58.41 -19.76
C VAL A 1187 3.84 -59.41 -20.44
N ILE A 1188 2.59 -59.47 -20.01
CA ILE A 1188 1.58 -60.29 -20.69
C ILE A 1188 1.03 -59.45 -21.83
N LYS A 1189 1.29 -59.91 -23.06
CA LYS A 1189 0.87 -59.25 -24.28
C LYS A 1189 -0.17 -60.12 -24.99
N LYS A 1190 -1.40 -59.62 -25.03
CA LYS A 1190 -2.15 -59.59 -26.29
C LYS A 1190 -2.29 -58.12 -26.68
#